data_AF-A0A1G5W4J8-F1
#
_entry.id   AF-A0A1G5W4J8-F1
#
_cell.length_a   1.000
_cell.length_b   1.000
_cell.length_c   1.000
_cell.angle_alpha   90.00
_cell.angle_beta   90.00
_cell.angle_gamma   90.00
#
_symmetry.space_group_name_H-M   'P 1'
#
loop_
_entity.id
_entity.type
_entity.pdbx_description
1 polymer ?
#
loop_
_entity_poly.entity_id
_entity_poly.type
_entity_poly.pdbx_seq_one_letter_code
_entity_poly.pdbx_strand_id
1 'polypeptide(L)'
;MRKQKFFTKALAMVLASAMILSLAACGGKDGKDGGNKSGAATEAEQYGGKEFVYAASFMDIDYTGYLDNGHIKDNYYYFLGGDYNEATQIYTQTLYKMDLTAGKIAPEEAGLKTSAGINDTEAWFANNFAVLSDGSLVVQQRKSGNNGDELENWLVHIDADGNEISKKNITEDVKVEGVDYSYISAMIATKDDEIVLNDGQNKVWKFDKEGNLLATADIKGIQWVQSTGIVSDGTIVLTGWGEEGGQEAFKVNFDTKSTEKWLDFSGDAEDLDIEEVLVGKNDQTYVRTADALFELNTETGATTEVLKWLDSDIASWDIRQVFCAEEDEFGVIMGDGYEDDAQYEVGILRKTAVADMPVKEIITLGTFSYSGGGSDSQKAIVNFNRKSDKYRVEVIPYVVEEGEDAWQKAVEAFNNDILAGTGPDVLDASNLNTERLTSKGLLVDLNEYLDKDPDISRDDYFKSVLETNTSKEGTLYCIPNSFTVMTLAGWKEDVGDKQGWTVDEAKAVFEKNKGKDYMYMTDRQSALAMLLYTNYDQFINWQEGTCNFNNDDFTNLLEIANMFPKETPNNDEYDPAGGIIDHTTLIYEAYMSSMNEYLLTKAIFGDDASKFTLIGFPGNEGNGARISTNGGYAINAAAKNKDACWEFVKSFISPDAYKASNTWQIPSLRSAFDAQLEKLMVPETYVDENGEEQQVASIGYGMGNHTFEIFPPTQEDVDAFMDLIDNARGSINYDQFIYGIIEEEAGAFFDGGKTAQDAAAVIQSRIQTYLDEND
;
A
#
# COMPACT_ATOMS: atom_id res chain seq x y z
N MET A 1 73.19 -34.71 -30.41
CA MET A 1 72.05 -34.71 -29.47
C MET A 1 72.07 -33.39 -28.72
N ARG A 2 71.37 -32.37 -29.24
CA ARG A 2 71.59 -30.96 -28.91
C ARG A 2 70.41 -30.37 -28.12
N LYS A 3 70.79 -29.70 -27.04
CA LYS A 3 70.00 -29.02 -26.01
C LYS A 3 69.55 -27.62 -26.45
N GLN A 4 68.54 -27.10 -25.73
CA GLN A 4 68.43 -25.73 -25.17
C GLN A 4 68.12 -24.53 -26.11
N LYS A 5 67.23 -23.67 -25.57
CA LYS A 5 67.13 -22.18 -25.66
C LYS A 5 66.05 -21.55 -26.56
N PHE A 6 65.36 -20.60 -25.92
CA PHE A 6 64.95 -19.25 -26.38
C PHE A 6 63.94 -19.16 -27.54
N PHE A 7 62.78 -18.54 -27.29
CA PHE A 7 62.53 -17.10 -27.47
C PHE A 7 62.59 -16.65 -28.93
N THR A 8 61.66 -15.75 -29.26
CA THR A 8 61.63 -14.82 -30.40
C THR A 8 61.19 -15.32 -31.79
N LYS A 9 60.08 -14.72 -32.21
CA LYS A 9 59.85 -14.09 -33.53
C LYS A 9 59.60 -15.00 -34.74
N ALA A 10 58.31 -15.19 -35.03
CA ALA A 10 57.65 -14.84 -36.30
C ALA A 10 56.16 -15.18 -36.12
N LEU A 11 55.26 -14.22 -35.89
CA LEU A 11 54.73 -13.37 -36.96
C LEU A 11 54.37 -11.99 -36.41
N ALA A 12 55.14 -10.99 -36.82
CA ALA A 12 54.79 -9.59 -36.72
C ALA A 12 55.22 -8.95 -38.05
N MET A 13 54.25 -8.44 -38.81
CA MET A 13 54.31 -7.27 -39.70
C MET A 13 53.24 -7.36 -40.81
N VAL A 14 52.00 -7.02 -40.46
CA VAL A 14 51.21 -6.02 -41.18
C VAL A 14 50.56 -5.13 -40.11
N LEU A 15 51.37 -4.22 -39.58
CA LEU A 15 50.98 -3.10 -38.74
C LEU A 15 51.15 -1.86 -39.62
N ALA A 16 50.05 -1.33 -40.14
CA ALA A 16 49.86 0.08 -40.47
C ALA A 16 48.47 0.22 -41.11
N SER A 17 47.72 1.21 -40.62
CA SER A 17 46.42 1.71 -41.11
C SER A 17 45.14 0.95 -40.70
N ALA A 18 44.80 1.06 -39.41
CA ALA A 18 43.45 1.36 -38.92
C ALA A 18 43.55 1.67 -37.41
N MET A 19 44.04 2.86 -37.08
CA MET A 19 43.78 3.48 -35.78
C MET A 19 42.55 4.37 -35.94
N ILE A 20 41.72 4.37 -34.90
CA ILE A 20 40.63 5.30 -34.54
C ILE A 20 39.22 4.71 -34.71
N LEU A 21 38.54 4.64 -33.56
CA LEU A 21 37.12 4.36 -33.27
C LEU A 21 36.69 2.89 -33.15
N SER A 22 37.17 2.24 -32.07
CA SER A 22 36.44 1.19 -31.36
C SER A 22 36.63 1.39 -29.85
N LEU A 23 35.86 2.31 -29.29
CA LEU A 23 35.67 2.52 -27.85
C LEU A 23 34.19 2.85 -27.65
N ALA A 24 33.46 1.89 -27.09
CA ALA A 24 32.21 2.01 -26.30
C ALA A 24 31.44 0.68 -26.37
N ALA A 25 32.01 -0.37 -25.80
CA ALA A 25 31.34 -1.63 -25.50
C ALA A 25 32.18 -2.34 -24.43
N CYS A 26 31.94 -1.96 -23.17
CA CYS A 26 32.22 -2.72 -21.95
C CYS A 26 31.39 -2.05 -20.87
N GLY A 27 30.29 -2.69 -20.48
CA GLY A 27 29.51 -2.29 -19.31
C GLY A 27 30.40 -2.33 -18.08
N GLY A 28 30.68 -1.15 -17.53
CA GLY A 28 31.24 -0.99 -16.21
C GLY A 28 30.12 -1.24 -15.20
N LYS A 29 30.27 -2.28 -14.40
CA LYS A 29 29.81 -2.26 -13.01
C LYS A 29 30.65 -1.18 -12.30
N ASP A 30 30.26 0.07 -12.48
CA ASP A 30 30.75 1.14 -11.63
C ASP A 30 29.98 1.04 -10.32
N GLY A 31 30.72 0.99 -9.21
CA GLY A 31 30.13 1.04 -7.88
C GLY A 31 29.19 2.24 -7.81
N LYS A 32 27.99 2.02 -7.28
CA LYS A 32 27.08 3.10 -6.92
C LYS A 32 27.84 4.03 -5.96
N ASP A 33 28.38 5.13 -6.48
CA ASP A 33 28.76 6.29 -5.69
C ASP A 33 27.44 6.91 -5.17
N GLY A 34 26.85 6.26 -4.16
CA GLY A 34 25.67 6.70 -3.42
C GLY A 34 26.00 7.78 -2.38
N GLY A 35 27.04 8.58 -2.63
CA GLY A 35 27.38 9.68 -1.74
C GLY A 35 26.31 10.77 -1.78
N ASN A 36 25.94 11.30 -0.60
CA ASN A 36 25.01 12.40 -0.40
C ASN A 36 25.16 13.53 -1.46
N LYS A 37 24.23 13.59 -2.43
CA LYS A 37 24.18 14.57 -3.53
C LYS A 37 23.51 15.90 -3.16
N SER A 38 23.25 16.15 -1.87
CA SER A 38 22.58 17.36 -1.38
C SER A 38 23.25 18.67 -1.81
N GLY A 39 22.46 19.73 -2.03
CA GLY A 39 22.94 21.09 -2.32
C GLY A 39 22.63 21.58 -3.74
N ALA A 40 23.39 22.57 -4.21
CA ALA A 40 23.22 23.14 -5.56
C ALA A 40 23.61 22.11 -6.63
N ALA A 41 22.64 21.34 -7.08
CA ALA A 41 22.79 20.40 -8.18
C ALA A 41 23.00 21.15 -9.51
N THR A 42 23.76 20.56 -10.41
CA THR A 42 23.69 20.91 -11.83
C THR A 42 22.35 20.47 -12.40
N GLU A 43 21.89 21.11 -13.48
CA GLU A 43 20.62 20.78 -14.18
C GLU A 43 20.47 19.27 -14.39
N ALA A 44 21.53 18.58 -14.82
CA ALA A 44 21.54 17.14 -15.06
C ALA A 44 21.43 16.29 -13.78
N GLU A 45 21.99 16.73 -12.65
CA GLU A 45 22.01 15.95 -11.40
C GLU A 45 20.64 15.88 -10.73
N GLN A 46 19.79 16.90 -10.92
CA GLN A 46 18.40 16.95 -10.42
C GLN A 46 17.52 15.84 -11.00
N TYR A 47 17.85 15.33 -12.19
CA TYR A 47 17.07 14.31 -12.89
C TYR A 47 17.89 13.07 -13.20
N GLY A 48 18.74 12.65 -12.26
CA GLY A 48 19.49 11.40 -12.36
C GLY A 48 20.49 11.32 -13.54
N GLY A 49 20.91 12.47 -14.09
CA GLY A 49 21.80 12.56 -15.25
C GLY A 49 21.10 12.50 -16.60
N LYS A 50 19.76 12.55 -16.65
CA LYS A 50 18.98 12.53 -17.89
C LYS A 50 19.20 13.81 -18.72
N GLU A 51 19.14 13.68 -20.05
CA GLU A 51 19.15 14.84 -20.97
C GLU A 51 17.75 15.45 -21.15
N PHE A 52 16.70 14.64 -21.01
CA PHE A 52 15.31 15.01 -21.17
C PHE A 52 14.44 14.42 -20.07
N VAL A 53 13.38 15.14 -19.71
CA VAL A 53 12.31 14.71 -18.81
C VAL A 53 10.95 15.06 -19.41
N TYR A 54 9.88 14.47 -18.88
CA TYR A 54 8.53 14.83 -19.26
C TYR A 54 7.96 15.83 -18.25
N ALA A 55 7.92 17.10 -18.63
CA ALA A 55 7.39 18.15 -17.77
C ALA A 55 5.86 18.19 -17.90
N ALA A 56 5.16 18.09 -16.77
CA ALA A 56 3.70 18.14 -16.72
C ALA A 56 3.17 19.58 -16.60
N SER A 57 2.09 19.87 -17.32
CA SER A 57 1.23 21.04 -17.09
C SER A 57 -0.16 20.57 -16.65
N PHE A 58 -0.64 21.09 -15.52
CA PHE A 58 -1.87 20.62 -14.87
C PHE A 58 -3.05 21.57 -15.09
N MET A 59 -4.25 21.01 -15.22
CA MET A 59 -5.52 21.73 -15.33
C MET A 59 -6.60 21.02 -14.51
N ASP A 60 -7.32 21.76 -13.67
CA ASP A 60 -8.42 21.24 -12.89
C ASP A 60 -9.59 20.81 -13.79
N ILE A 61 -10.25 19.72 -13.42
CA ILE A 61 -11.50 19.24 -14.03
C ILE A 61 -12.66 19.80 -13.20
N ASP A 62 -13.59 20.51 -13.84
CA ASP A 62 -14.81 21.05 -13.21
C ASP A 62 -15.86 19.95 -13.03
N TYR A 63 -15.53 18.98 -12.18
CA TYR A 63 -16.37 17.83 -11.83
C TYR A 63 -16.16 17.44 -10.38
N THR A 64 -17.26 17.14 -9.70
CA THR A 64 -17.29 16.64 -8.33
C THR A 64 -18.12 15.37 -8.32
N GLY A 65 -17.61 14.31 -7.71
CA GLY A 65 -18.25 13.01 -7.64
C GLY A 65 -17.31 11.88 -8.05
N TYR A 66 -17.83 10.66 -8.02
CA TYR A 66 -17.03 9.49 -8.41
C TYR A 66 -16.77 9.50 -9.92
N LEU A 67 -15.57 9.09 -10.34
CA LEU A 67 -15.17 8.90 -11.74
C LEU A 67 -14.56 7.50 -11.89
N ASP A 68 -15.10 6.73 -12.83
CA ASP A 68 -14.72 5.35 -13.05
C ASP A 68 -14.73 4.97 -14.53
N ASN A 69 -14.07 3.86 -14.86
CA ASN A 69 -14.07 3.24 -16.19
C ASN A 69 -13.75 4.25 -17.29
N GLY A 70 -12.64 4.96 -17.13
CA GLY A 70 -12.20 5.97 -18.08
C GLY A 70 -11.80 5.40 -19.44
N HIS A 71 -12.26 5.98 -20.54
CA HIS A 71 -11.79 5.66 -21.89
C HIS A 71 -11.48 6.93 -22.69
N ILE A 72 -10.36 6.91 -23.40
CA ILE A 72 -9.96 8.02 -24.27
C ILE A 72 -10.12 7.65 -25.73
N LYS A 73 -10.79 8.53 -26.45
CA LYS A 73 -10.96 8.44 -27.90
C LYS A 73 -10.76 9.81 -28.52
N ASP A 74 -9.82 9.88 -29.46
CA ASP A 74 -9.39 11.12 -30.10
C ASP A 74 -8.94 12.17 -29.07
N ASN A 75 -9.77 13.20 -28.84
CA ASN A 75 -9.54 14.29 -27.89
C ASN A 75 -10.52 14.26 -26.71
N TYR A 76 -11.37 13.24 -26.65
CA TYR A 76 -12.41 13.12 -25.63
C TYR A 76 -12.06 12.05 -24.62
N TYR A 77 -12.28 12.40 -23.35
CA TYR A 77 -12.31 11.47 -22.25
C TYR A 77 -13.77 11.14 -21.91
N TYR A 78 -14.10 9.85 -21.90
CA TYR A 78 -15.38 9.32 -21.50
C TYR A 78 -15.22 8.60 -20.16
N PHE A 79 -16.20 8.73 -19.26
CA PHE A 79 -16.15 8.06 -17.96
C PHE A 79 -17.54 7.92 -17.35
N LEU A 80 -17.69 6.96 -16.45
CA LEU A 80 -18.89 6.82 -15.63
C LEU A 80 -18.75 7.67 -14.38
N GLY A 81 -19.70 8.59 -14.20
CA GLY A 81 -19.79 9.43 -13.03
C GLY A 81 -20.90 8.98 -12.08
N GLY A 82 -20.64 8.98 -10.76
CA GLY A 82 -21.62 8.64 -9.73
C GLY A 82 -21.94 9.82 -8.81
N ASP A 83 -23.21 9.99 -8.46
CA ASP A 83 -23.72 11.00 -7.53
C ASP A 83 -24.73 10.37 -6.56
N TYR A 84 -24.50 10.50 -5.25
CA TYR A 84 -25.42 10.03 -4.22
C TYR A 84 -26.20 11.20 -3.61
N ASN A 85 -27.54 11.13 -3.67
CA ASN A 85 -28.39 12.14 -3.07
C ASN A 85 -28.90 11.68 -1.70
N GLU A 86 -28.25 12.15 -0.62
CA GLU A 86 -28.60 11.79 0.77
C GLU A 86 -30.08 12.01 1.10
N ALA A 87 -30.67 13.13 0.65
CA ALA A 87 -32.06 13.49 0.99
C ALA A 87 -33.10 12.55 0.36
N THR A 88 -32.78 11.94 -0.78
CA THR A 88 -33.66 10.99 -1.47
C THR A 88 -33.20 9.54 -1.34
N GLN A 89 -31.98 9.32 -0.84
CA GLN A 89 -31.29 8.03 -0.80
C GLN A 89 -31.20 7.36 -2.17
N ILE A 90 -31.00 8.16 -3.21
CA ILE A 90 -30.88 7.71 -4.61
C ILE A 90 -29.45 7.92 -5.06
N TYR A 91 -28.81 6.83 -5.48
CA TYR A 91 -27.57 6.86 -6.23
C TYR A 91 -27.87 6.97 -7.73
N THR A 92 -27.20 7.88 -8.44
CA THR A 92 -27.34 8.08 -9.87
C THR A 92 -26.00 7.93 -10.57
N GLN A 93 -25.95 7.07 -11.58
CA GLN A 93 -24.81 6.96 -12.50
C GLN A 93 -25.12 7.67 -13.80
N THR A 94 -24.17 8.45 -14.30
CA THR A 94 -24.26 9.16 -15.57
C THR A 94 -22.99 8.94 -16.36
N LEU A 95 -23.11 8.57 -17.64
CA LEU A 95 -21.96 8.54 -18.53
C LEU A 95 -21.65 9.97 -18.98
N TYR A 96 -20.40 10.40 -18.82
CA TYR A 96 -19.93 11.71 -19.21
C TYR A 96 -18.93 11.63 -20.36
N LYS A 97 -18.79 12.72 -21.10
CA LYS A 97 -17.69 12.96 -22.04
C LYS A 97 -17.10 14.35 -21.82
N MET A 98 -15.81 14.49 -22.08
CA MET A 98 -15.05 15.70 -21.76
C MET A 98 -14.00 15.97 -22.83
N ASP A 99 -14.03 17.16 -23.41
CA ASP A 99 -13.03 17.60 -24.40
C ASP A 99 -11.74 18.03 -23.71
N LEU A 100 -10.67 17.26 -23.89
CA LEU A 100 -9.37 17.48 -23.27
C LEU A 100 -8.59 18.65 -23.91
N THR A 101 -9.07 19.20 -25.02
CA THR A 101 -8.49 20.39 -25.68
C THR A 101 -9.17 21.69 -25.28
N ALA A 102 -10.28 21.61 -24.53
CA ALA A 102 -10.98 22.78 -24.05
C ALA A 102 -10.17 23.49 -22.95
N GLY A 103 -10.10 24.82 -23.03
CA GLY A 103 -9.42 25.61 -21.99
C GLY A 103 -10.12 25.62 -20.62
N LYS A 104 -11.37 25.17 -20.55
CA LYS A 104 -12.07 24.83 -19.31
C LYS A 104 -12.60 23.40 -19.47
N ILE A 105 -12.08 22.49 -18.66
CA ILE A 105 -12.33 21.06 -18.77
C ILE A 105 -13.53 20.74 -17.90
N ALA A 106 -14.70 20.61 -18.55
CA ALA A 106 -15.98 20.35 -17.88
C ALA A 106 -16.68 19.19 -18.59
N PRO A 107 -17.09 18.14 -17.87
CA PRO A 107 -17.81 17.02 -18.48
C PRO A 107 -19.23 17.41 -18.90
N GLU A 108 -19.72 16.79 -19.97
CA GLU A 108 -21.12 16.84 -20.41
C GLU A 108 -21.72 15.44 -20.47
N GLU A 109 -23.03 15.32 -20.20
CA GLU A 109 -23.72 14.02 -20.22
C GLU A 109 -23.64 13.40 -21.64
N ALA A 110 -23.24 12.13 -21.71
CA ALA A 110 -23.11 11.34 -22.93
C ALA A 110 -24.30 10.37 -23.14
N GLY A 111 -25.43 10.63 -22.48
CA GLY A 111 -26.73 10.03 -22.81
C GLY A 111 -27.17 8.81 -22.00
N LEU A 112 -26.28 8.18 -21.23
CA LEU A 112 -26.66 7.10 -20.31
C LEU A 112 -26.84 7.64 -18.89
N LYS A 113 -27.98 7.33 -18.28
CA LYS A 113 -28.26 7.63 -16.88
C LYS A 113 -29.04 6.49 -16.23
N THR A 114 -28.55 5.99 -15.09
CA THR A 114 -29.26 5.02 -14.25
C THR A 114 -29.38 5.54 -12.83
N SER A 115 -30.43 5.15 -12.12
CA SER A 115 -30.65 5.54 -10.73
C SER A 115 -31.16 4.35 -9.93
N ALA A 116 -30.72 4.25 -8.68
CA ALA A 116 -31.07 3.20 -7.74
C ALA A 116 -31.31 3.79 -6.35
N GLY A 117 -32.46 3.51 -5.77
CA GLY A 117 -32.76 3.84 -4.37
C GLY A 117 -32.31 2.73 -3.42
N ILE A 118 -31.98 3.08 -2.18
CA ILE A 118 -31.57 2.11 -1.14
C ILE A 118 -32.61 1.01 -0.85
N ASN A 119 -33.89 1.27 -1.15
CA ASN A 119 -35.00 0.34 -0.94
C ASN A 119 -35.38 -0.44 -2.21
N ASP A 120 -34.69 -0.23 -3.33
CA ASP A 120 -35.02 -0.89 -4.59
C ASP A 120 -34.57 -2.35 -4.56
N THR A 121 -35.53 -3.28 -4.59
CA THR A 121 -35.25 -4.74 -4.57
C THR A 121 -34.37 -5.23 -5.73
N GLU A 122 -34.34 -4.45 -6.80
CA GLU A 122 -33.52 -4.66 -7.98
C GLU A 122 -33.11 -3.29 -8.55
N ALA A 123 -31.84 -3.13 -8.90
CA ALA A 123 -31.29 -1.88 -9.41
C ALA A 123 -30.46 -2.07 -10.69
N TRP A 124 -30.46 -1.07 -11.56
CA TRP A 124 -29.66 -1.05 -12.78
C TRP A 124 -28.41 -0.20 -12.61
N PHE A 125 -27.27 -0.78 -12.94
CA PHE A 125 -25.98 -0.11 -12.91
C PHE A 125 -25.31 -0.21 -14.26
N ALA A 126 -24.67 0.86 -14.70
CA ALA A 126 -23.64 0.79 -15.72
C ALA A 126 -22.35 0.32 -15.04
N ASN A 127 -21.69 -0.68 -15.60
CA ASN A 127 -20.51 -1.28 -14.97
C ASN A 127 -19.27 -1.20 -15.85
N ASN A 128 -19.39 -1.39 -17.18
CA ASN A 128 -18.31 -1.11 -18.12
C ASN A 128 -18.86 -0.44 -19.39
N PHE A 129 -18.00 0.18 -20.20
CA PHE A 129 -18.37 0.60 -21.55
C PHE A 129 -17.16 0.58 -22.49
N ALA A 130 -17.41 0.77 -23.79
CA ALA A 130 -16.37 1.00 -24.78
C ALA A 130 -16.81 2.05 -25.80
N VAL A 131 -15.84 2.84 -26.27
CA VAL A 131 -16.04 3.89 -27.28
C VAL A 131 -15.69 3.33 -28.67
N LEU A 132 -16.63 3.35 -29.60
CA LEU A 132 -16.45 2.85 -30.96
C LEU A 132 -15.77 3.88 -31.88
N SER A 133 -15.35 3.44 -33.07
CA SER A 133 -14.66 4.25 -34.08
C SER A 133 -15.49 5.41 -34.62
N ASP A 134 -16.82 5.29 -34.61
CA ASP A 134 -17.77 6.32 -35.05
C ASP A 134 -18.22 7.26 -33.91
N GLY A 135 -17.68 7.08 -32.70
CA GLY A 135 -18.04 7.86 -31.51
C GLY A 135 -19.31 7.40 -30.80
N SER A 136 -19.99 6.36 -31.29
CA SER A 136 -21.04 5.65 -30.54
C SER A 136 -20.42 4.80 -29.41
N LEU A 137 -21.23 4.41 -28.43
CA LEU A 137 -20.74 3.68 -27.25
C LEU A 137 -21.51 2.38 -27.08
N VAL A 138 -20.84 1.33 -26.63
CA VAL A 138 -21.51 0.15 -26.10
C VAL A 138 -21.29 0.13 -24.60
N VAL A 139 -22.36 -0.02 -23.83
CA VAL A 139 -22.34 -0.02 -22.36
C VAL A 139 -22.81 -1.37 -21.85
N GLN A 140 -22.05 -1.99 -20.96
CA GLN A 140 -22.50 -3.11 -20.16
C GLN A 140 -23.31 -2.59 -18.96
N GLN A 141 -24.62 -2.86 -18.98
CA GLN A 141 -25.52 -2.64 -17.86
C GLN A 141 -25.75 -3.95 -17.12
N ARG A 142 -25.67 -3.90 -15.79
CA ARG A 142 -26.05 -4.99 -14.92
C ARG A 142 -27.30 -4.67 -14.12
N LYS A 143 -28.11 -5.69 -13.87
CA LYS A 143 -29.22 -5.64 -12.93
C LYS A 143 -28.81 -6.42 -11.69
N SER A 144 -28.77 -5.78 -10.53
CA SER A 144 -28.38 -6.42 -9.26
C SER A 144 -29.56 -6.46 -8.29
N GLY A 145 -29.66 -7.52 -7.49
CA GLY A 145 -30.65 -7.65 -6.41
C GLY A 145 -30.14 -7.10 -5.07
N ASN A 146 -31.01 -7.01 -4.06
CA ASN A 146 -30.70 -6.44 -2.74
C ASN A 146 -29.48 -7.03 -1.99
N ASN A 147 -29.08 -8.26 -2.31
CA ASN A 147 -27.92 -8.90 -1.67
C ASN A 147 -26.62 -8.72 -2.48
N GLY A 148 -26.63 -7.90 -3.54
CA GLY A 148 -25.50 -7.72 -4.45
C GLY A 148 -25.42 -8.76 -5.58
N ASP A 149 -26.27 -9.79 -5.56
CA ASP A 149 -26.36 -10.81 -6.62
C ASP A 149 -26.64 -10.15 -7.97
N GLU A 150 -25.84 -10.44 -8.99
CA GLU A 150 -26.10 -10.00 -10.36
C GLU A 150 -27.17 -10.89 -10.99
N LEU A 151 -28.30 -10.30 -11.34
CA LEU A 151 -29.45 -10.98 -11.89
C LEU A 151 -29.38 -11.04 -13.42
N GLU A 152 -28.92 -9.96 -14.05
CA GLU A 152 -28.87 -9.86 -15.51
C GLU A 152 -27.71 -8.99 -16.01
N ASN A 153 -27.13 -9.38 -17.16
CA ASN A 153 -26.12 -8.63 -17.91
C ASN A 153 -26.65 -8.24 -19.29
N TRP A 154 -26.45 -6.99 -19.68
CA TRP A 154 -26.94 -6.41 -20.93
C TRP A 154 -25.88 -5.57 -21.62
N LEU A 155 -25.82 -5.63 -22.96
CA LEU A 155 -25.09 -4.68 -23.78
C LEU A 155 -26.08 -3.69 -24.40
N VAL A 156 -25.79 -2.39 -24.25
CA VAL A 156 -26.59 -1.28 -24.77
C VAL A 156 -25.73 -0.46 -25.72
N HIS A 157 -26.10 -0.43 -26.99
CA HIS A 157 -25.46 0.42 -28.00
C HIS A 157 -26.17 1.77 -28.03
N ILE A 158 -25.45 2.84 -27.77
CA ILE A 158 -25.95 4.22 -27.80
C ILE A 158 -25.20 5.02 -28.86
N ASP A 159 -25.91 5.87 -29.61
CA ASP A 159 -25.28 6.76 -30.59
C ASP A 159 -24.50 7.90 -29.91
N ALA A 160 -23.75 8.67 -30.69
CA ALA A 160 -22.95 9.80 -30.20
C ALA A 160 -23.77 10.95 -29.59
N ASP A 161 -25.08 10.98 -29.86
CA ASP A 161 -26.04 11.93 -29.31
C ASP A 161 -26.70 11.38 -28.01
N GLY A 162 -26.35 10.16 -27.60
CA GLY A 162 -26.85 9.54 -26.38
C GLY A 162 -28.14 8.73 -26.53
N ASN A 163 -28.61 8.47 -27.75
CA ASN A 163 -29.82 7.70 -27.98
C ASN A 163 -29.53 6.20 -28.06
N GLU A 164 -30.35 5.38 -27.39
CA GLU A 164 -30.28 3.92 -27.51
C GLU A 164 -30.58 3.47 -28.95
N ILE A 165 -29.61 2.80 -29.57
CA ILE A 165 -29.71 2.15 -30.88
C ILE A 165 -30.22 0.71 -30.70
N SER A 166 -29.61 -0.02 -29.76
CA SER A 166 -29.98 -1.41 -29.48
C SER A 166 -29.67 -1.81 -28.03
N LYS A 167 -30.37 -2.82 -27.53
CA LYS A 167 -30.19 -3.38 -26.19
C LYS A 167 -30.39 -4.89 -26.21
N LYS A 168 -29.41 -5.63 -25.69
CA LYS A 168 -29.35 -7.10 -25.76
C LYS A 168 -28.98 -7.70 -24.41
N ASN A 169 -29.77 -8.65 -23.93
CA ASN A 169 -29.44 -9.46 -22.75
C ASN A 169 -28.39 -10.51 -23.15
N ILE A 170 -27.26 -10.51 -22.46
CA ILE A 170 -26.11 -11.41 -22.67
C ILE A 170 -25.88 -12.35 -21.46
N THR A 171 -26.77 -12.36 -20.48
CA THR A 171 -26.62 -13.10 -19.21
C THR A 171 -26.29 -14.58 -19.43
N GLU A 172 -26.96 -15.24 -20.37
CA GLU A 172 -26.68 -16.65 -20.69
C GLU A 172 -25.38 -16.83 -21.48
N ASP A 173 -24.96 -15.84 -22.27
CA ASP A 173 -23.75 -15.89 -23.09
C ASP A 173 -22.49 -15.79 -22.21
N VAL A 174 -22.55 -15.02 -21.12
CA VAL A 174 -21.44 -14.80 -20.18
C VAL A 174 -21.38 -15.77 -19.01
N LYS A 175 -22.20 -16.82 -19.00
CA LYS A 175 -22.11 -17.87 -17.97
C LYS A 175 -20.83 -18.71 -18.13
N VAL A 176 -20.19 -18.97 -17.00
CA VAL A 176 -19.05 -19.88 -16.88
C VAL A 176 -19.51 -21.15 -16.15
N GLU A 177 -19.22 -22.32 -16.73
CA GLU A 177 -19.62 -23.60 -16.14
C GLU A 177 -18.84 -23.87 -14.85
N GLY A 178 -19.56 -24.18 -13.76
CA GLY A 178 -18.95 -24.48 -12.45
C GLY A 178 -18.59 -23.25 -11.62
N VAL A 179 -18.93 -22.05 -12.10
CA VAL A 179 -18.76 -20.80 -11.36
C VAL A 179 -20.15 -20.26 -11.02
N ASP A 180 -20.42 -20.06 -9.73
CA ASP A 180 -21.73 -19.58 -9.26
C ASP A 180 -21.99 -18.13 -9.71
N TYR A 181 -20.92 -17.32 -9.78
CA TYR A 181 -20.97 -15.92 -10.19
C TYR A 181 -19.72 -15.50 -10.98
N SER A 182 -19.90 -14.95 -12.18
CA SER A 182 -18.82 -14.44 -13.06
C SER A 182 -19.03 -12.94 -13.25
N TYR A 183 -18.24 -12.12 -12.56
CA TYR A 183 -18.29 -10.67 -12.64
C TYR A 183 -17.48 -10.18 -13.84
N ILE A 184 -18.09 -9.42 -14.74
CA ILE A 184 -17.38 -8.82 -15.89
C ILE A 184 -16.49 -7.70 -15.38
N SER A 185 -15.17 -7.95 -15.39
CA SER A 185 -14.16 -7.06 -14.83
C SER A 185 -13.65 -6.00 -15.81
N ALA A 186 -13.73 -6.26 -17.11
CA ALA A 186 -13.24 -5.32 -18.12
C ALA A 186 -14.00 -5.43 -19.45
N MET A 187 -14.04 -4.30 -20.17
CA MET A 187 -14.60 -4.16 -21.50
C MET A 187 -13.71 -3.27 -22.37
N ILE A 188 -13.42 -3.70 -23.60
CA ILE A 188 -12.71 -2.89 -24.60
C ILE A 188 -13.37 -3.05 -25.98
N ALA A 189 -13.15 -2.08 -26.86
CA ALA A 189 -13.53 -2.17 -28.28
C ALA A 189 -12.30 -2.38 -29.17
N THR A 190 -12.41 -3.27 -30.14
CA THR A 190 -11.36 -3.49 -31.14
C THR A 190 -11.35 -2.37 -32.20
N LYS A 191 -10.29 -2.33 -33.03
CA LYS A 191 -10.22 -1.41 -34.18
C LYS A 191 -11.37 -1.61 -35.19
N ASP A 192 -12.03 -2.77 -35.16
CA ASP A 192 -13.17 -3.13 -36.02
C ASP A 192 -14.53 -2.97 -35.32
N ASP A 193 -14.57 -2.29 -34.17
CA ASP A 193 -15.78 -2.06 -33.35
C ASP A 193 -16.43 -3.35 -32.81
N GLU A 194 -15.65 -4.42 -32.65
CA GLU A 194 -16.07 -5.60 -31.87
C GLU A 194 -15.84 -5.35 -30.39
N ILE A 195 -16.73 -5.87 -29.54
CA ILE A 195 -16.67 -5.70 -28.09
C ILE A 195 -16.02 -6.92 -27.46
N VAL A 196 -15.05 -6.71 -26.60
CA VAL A 196 -14.39 -7.77 -25.83
C VAL A 196 -14.67 -7.58 -24.36
N LEU A 197 -15.17 -8.63 -23.71
CA LEU A 197 -15.43 -8.71 -22.28
C LEU A 197 -14.59 -9.81 -21.65
N ASN A 198 -14.20 -9.67 -20.40
CA ASN A 198 -13.68 -10.79 -19.61
C ASN A 198 -14.10 -10.70 -18.14
N ASP A 199 -14.01 -11.82 -17.43
CA ASP A 199 -14.36 -11.92 -16.01
C ASP A 199 -13.14 -11.96 -15.07
N GLY A 200 -11.97 -11.61 -15.59
CA GLY A 200 -10.74 -11.54 -14.81
C GLY A 200 -10.06 -12.88 -14.55
N GLN A 201 -10.74 -14.02 -14.72
CA GLN A 201 -10.18 -15.32 -14.27
C GLN A 201 -10.43 -16.47 -15.21
N ASN A 202 -11.60 -16.53 -15.86
CA ASN A 202 -12.06 -17.76 -16.50
C ASN A 202 -12.21 -17.62 -18.00
N LYS A 203 -12.77 -16.50 -18.49
CA LYS A 203 -13.18 -16.43 -19.90
C LYS A 203 -13.14 -15.02 -20.48
N VAL A 204 -12.84 -14.98 -21.78
CA VAL A 204 -12.99 -13.82 -22.66
C VAL A 204 -14.11 -14.07 -23.65
N TRP A 205 -14.98 -13.10 -23.84
CA TRP A 205 -16.06 -13.11 -24.82
C TRP A 205 -15.88 -11.99 -25.83
N LYS A 206 -16.19 -12.27 -27.09
CA LYS A 206 -16.20 -11.28 -28.16
C LYS A 206 -17.60 -11.16 -28.74
N PHE A 207 -18.13 -9.95 -28.81
CA PHE A 207 -19.45 -9.63 -29.32
C PHE A 207 -19.35 -8.64 -30.49
N ASP A 208 -20.37 -8.60 -31.35
CA ASP A 208 -20.61 -7.43 -32.20
C ASP A 208 -21.22 -6.29 -31.37
N LYS A 209 -21.29 -5.09 -31.95
CA LYS A 209 -21.85 -3.91 -31.28
C LYS A 209 -23.35 -4.01 -30.98
N GLU A 210 -24.07 -4.92 -31.65
CA GLU A 210 -25.47 -5.24 -31.36
C GLU A 210 -25.65 -6.28 -30.23
N GLY A 211 -24.55 -6.76 -29.65
CA GLY A 211 -24.51 -7.68 -28.53
C GLY A 211 -24.67 -9.15 -28.90
N ASN A 212 -24.45 -9.55 -30.15
CA ASN A 212 -24.42 -10.95 -30.55
C ASN A 212 -23.03 -11.55 -30.30
N LEU A 213 -22.98 -12.70 -29.63
CA LEU A 213 -21.74 -13.40 -29.35
C LEU A 213 -21.09 -13.91 -30.64
N LEU A 214 -19.85 -13.49 -30.88
CA LEU A 214 -19.02 -13.88 -32.03
C LEU A 214 -18.07 -15.02 -31.68
N ALA A 215 -17.40 -14.95 -30.53
CA ALA A 215 -16.40 -15.92 -30.11
C ALA A 215 -16.15 -15.91 -28.60
N THR A 216 -15.51 -16.97 -28.10
CA THR A 216 -15.07 -17.08 -26.70
C THR A 216 -13.69 -17.71 -26.63
N ALA A 217 -12.91 -17.38 -25.60
CA ALA A 217 -11.64 -18.00 -25.28
C ALA A 217 -11.50 -18.20 -23.76
N ASP A 218 -10.96 -19.34 -23.33
CA ASP A 218 -10.69 -19.59 -21.91
C ASP A 218 -9.43 -18.83 -21.46
N ILE A 219 -9.46 -18.25 -20.27
CA ILE A 219 -8.28 -17.66 -19.62
C ILE A 219 -7.51 -18.79 -18.94
N LYS A 220 -6.22 -18.91 -19.25
CA LYS A 220 -5.29 -19.91 -18.73
C LYS A 220 -3.92 -19.28 -18.47
N GLY A 221 -3.28 -19.73 -17.39
CA GLY A 221 -1.94 -19.27 -17.01
C GLY A 221 -1.92 -17.96 -16.24
N ILE A 222 -3.08 -17.30 -16.06
CA ILE A 222 -3.23 -16.08 -15.28
C ILE A 222 -4.14 -16.37 -14.08
N GLN A 223 -3.75 -15.99 -12.87
CA GLN A 223 -4.56 -16.12 -11.66
C GLN A 223 -5.68 -15.07 -11.59
N TRP A 224 -5.33 -13.82 -11.93
CA TRP A 224 -6.23 -12.68 -12.01
C TRP A 224 -5.73 -11.71 -13.09
N VAL A 225 -6.58 -11.35 -14.04
CA VAL A 225 -6.29 -10.34 -15.06
C VAL A 225 -6.33 -8.97 -14.42
N GLN A 226 -5.21 -8.28 -14.47
CA GLN A 226 -5.03 -6.93 -13.96
C GLN A 226 -5.37 -5.88 -15.01
N SER A 227 -5.00 -6.11 -16.27
CA SER A 227 -5.30 -5.20 -17.36
C SER A 227 -5.63 -5.93 -18.65
N THR A 228 -6.54 -5.35 -19.42
CA THR A 228 -6.95 -5.81 -20.75
C THR A 228 -6.65 -4.71 -21.75
N GLY A 229 -5.74 -4.98 -22.68
CA GLY A 229 -5.30 -4.00 -23.68
C GLY A 229 -5.36 -4.55 -25.10
N ILE A 230 -5.17 -3.64 -26.06
CA ILE A 230 -4.94 -3.97 -27.46
C ILE A 230 -3.55 -3.45 -27.80
N VAL A 231 -2.76 -4.24 -28.51
CA VAL A 231 -1.44 -3.78 -28.98
C VAL A 231 -1.53 -3.34 -30.44
N SER A 232 -0.45 -2.76 -30.96
CA SER A 232 -0.44 -2.06 -32.25
C SER A 232 -1.02 -2.85 -33.44
N ASP A 233 -0.78 -4.16 -33.50
CA ASP A 233 -1.29 -5.04 -34.56
C ASP A 233 -2.76 -5.47 -34.41
N GLY A 234 -3.43 -5.03 -33.34
CA GLY A 234 -4.82 -5.37 -33.02
C GLY A 234 -4.99 -6.60 -32.12
N THR A 235 -3.91 -7.25 -31.72
CA THR A 235 -3.95 -8.38 -30.78
C THR A 235 -4.45 -7.92 -29.41
N ILE A 236 -5.42 -8.65 -28.87
CA ILE A 236 -5.92 -8.44 -27.51
C ILE A 236 -4.97 -9.14 -26.54
N VAL A 237 -4.53 -8.42 -25.52
CA VAL A 237 -3.59 -8.89 -24.51
C VAL A 237 -4.19 -8.72 -23.12
N LEU A 238 -3.97 -9.73 -22.28
CA LEU A 238 -4.28 -9.72 -20.86
C LEU A 238 -2.95 -9.72 -20.10
N THR A 239 -2.80 -8.83 -19.12
CA THR A 239 -1.67 -8.84 -18.17
C THR A 239 -2.15 -9.18 -16.78
N GLY A 240 -1.31 -9.83 -15.99
CA GLY A 240 -1.59 -10.15 -14.60
C GLY A 240 -0.64 -11.19 -14.04
N TRP A 241 -0.89 -11.58 -12.79
CA TRP A 241 -0.06 -12.56 -12.09
C TRP A 241 -0.24 -13.96 -12.67
N GLY A 242 0.88 -14.56 -13.11
CA GLY A 242 0.92 -15.91 -13.66
C GLY A 242 0.67 -17.00 -12.62
N GLU A 243 0.21 -18.18 -13.05
CA GLU A 243 0.02 -19.34 -12.15
C GLU A 243 1.34 -19.83 -11.51
N GLU A 244 2.46 -19.65 -12.20
CA GLU A 244 3.81 -20.02 -11.71
C GLU A 244 4.49 -18.90 -10.91
N GLY A 245 3.81 -17.76 -10.73
CA GLY A 245 4.34 -16.55 -10.09
C GLY A 245 4.98 -15.56 -11.07
N GLY A 246 5.00 -14.29 -10.68
CA GLY A 246 5.48 -13.17 -11.51
C GLY A 246 4.41 -12.58 -12.42
N GLN A 247 4.71 -11.41 -13.00
CA GLN A 247 3.86 -10.74 -13.98
C GLN A 247 4.03 -11.36 -15.37
N GLU A 248 2.91 -11.65 -16.02
CA GLU A 248 2.90 -12.29 -17.34
C GLU A 248 1.90 -11.61 -18.28
N ALA A 249 2.17 -11.69 -19.58
CA ALA A 249 1.25 -11.24 -20.62
C ALA A 249 0.83 -12.38 -21.54
N PHE A 250 -0.47 -12.42 -21.83
CA PHE A 250 -1.07 -13.44 -22.66
C PHE A 250 -1.90 -12.79 -23.77
N LYS A 251 -1.75 -13.29 -24.99
CA LYS A 251 -2.62 -12.92 -26.10
C LYS A 251 -3.89 -13.77 -26.05
N VAL A 252 -5.01 -13.17 -26.39
CA VAL A 252 -6.28 -13.89 -26.54
C VAL A 252 -6.36 -14.47 -27.95
N ASN A 253 -6.47 -15.80 -28.05
CA ASN A 253 -6.63 -16.47 -29.34
C ASN A 253 -8.00 -17.13 -29.44
N PHE A 254 -8.90 -16.52 -30.21
CA PHE A 254 -10.26 -17.03 -30.43
C PHE A 254 -10.31 -18.26 -31.36
N ASP A 255 -9.29 -18.50 -32.18
CA ASP A 255 -9.22 -19.70 -33.04
C ASP A 255 -8.88 -20.94 -32.21
N THR A 256 -7.93 -20.82 -31.28
CA THR A 256 -7.58 -21.89 -30.33
C THR A 256 -8.48 -21.90 -29.09
N LYS A 257 -9.31 -20.86 -28.92
CA LYS A 257 -10.25 -20.64 -27.80
C LYS A 257 -9.55 -20.63 -26.44
N SER A 258 -8.35 -20.07 -26.39
CA SER A 258 -7.55 -20.00 -25.16
C SER A 258 -6.66 -18.77 -25.20
N THR A 259 -6.26 -18.30 -24.03
CA THR A 259 -5.07 -17.46 -23.92
C THR A 259 -3.81 -18.27 -24.26
N GLU A 260 -2.83 -17.58 -24.82
CA GLU A 260 -1.49 -18.11 -25.08
C GLU A 260 -0.48 -17.11 -24.53
N LYS A 261 0.53 -17.58 -23.80
CA LYS A 261 1.61 -16.71 -23.34
C LYS A 261 2.18 -15.96 -24.54
N TRP A 262 2.22 -14.63 -24.44
CA TRP A 262 2.55 -13.77 -25.57
C TRP A 262 4.06 -13.52 -25.62
N LEU A 263 4.60 -12.95 -24.55
CA LEU A 263 6.00 -12.57 -24.43
C LEU A 263 6.45 -12.77 -22.99
N ASP A 264 7.75 -13.06 -22.82
CA ASP A 264 8.45 -12.79 -21.57
C ASP A 264 8.91 -11.33 -21.65
N PHE A 265 8.49 -10.49 -20.68
CA PHE A 265 9.01 -9.14 -20.60
C PHE A 265 10.51 -9.20 -20.29
N SER A 266 11.27 -8.26 -20.84
CA SER A 266 12.68 -8.11 -20.52
C SER A 266 13.08 -6.65 -20.48
N GLY A 267 14.13 -6.34 -19.72
CA GLY A 267 14.64 -4.98 -19.58
C GLY A 267 14.04 -4.27 -18.37
N ASP A 268 13.78 -2.96 -18.50
CA ASP A 268 13.56 -2.10 -17.34
C ASP A 268 12.23 -2.35 -16.58
N ALA A 269 11.25 -2.99 -17.22
CA ALA A 269 9.95 -3.31 -16.63
C ALA A 269 9.69 -4.81 -16.39
N GLU A 270 10.70 -5.67 -16.54
CA GLU A 270 10.56 -7.14 -16.44
C GLU A 270 9.97 -7.60 -15.09
N ASP A 271 10.35 -6.93 -14.00
CA ASP A 271 9.95 -7.26 -12.63
C ASP A 271 8.93 -6.24 -12.05
N LEU A 272 8.30 -5.42 -12.89
CA LEU A 272 7.37 -4.38 -12.43
C LEU A 272 5.91 -4.78 -12.65
N ASP A 273 5.05 -4.33 -11.74
CA ASP A 273 3.62 -4.54 -11.81
C ASP A 273 3.00 -3.78 -13.00
N ILE A 274 2.49 -4.50 -14.01
CA ILE A 274 1.92 -3.89 -15.22
C ILE A 274 0.44 -3.60 -14.99
N GLU A 275 0.13 -2.34 -14.75
CA GLU A 275 -1.21 -1.87 -14.43
C GLU A 275 -2.04 -1.51 -15.66
N GLU A 276 -1.42 -1.19 -16.80
CA GLU A 276 -2.12 -0.79 -18.01
C GLU A 276 -1.29 -1.06 -19.28
N VAL A 277 -1.97 -1.43 -20.37
CA VAL A 277 -1.37 -1.50 -21.71
C VAL A 277 -2.12 -0.54 -22.62
N LEU A 278 -1.40 0.40 -23.25
CA LEU A 278 -1.99 1.41 -24.13
C LEU A 278 -1.22 1.55 -25.46
N VAL A 279 -1.89 2.12 -26.46
CA VAL A 279 -1.34 2.31 -27.82
C VAL A 279 -1.19 3.80 -28.12
N GLY A 280 0.00 4.18 -28.59
CA GLY A 280 0.30 5.53 -29.05
C GLY A 280 -0.29 5.88 -30.40
N LYS A 281 -0.27 7.18 -30.73
CA LYS A 281 -0.79 7.71 -32.01
C LYS A 281 -0.08 7.12 -33.25
N ASN A 282 1.15 6.63 -33.11
CA ASN A 282 1.95 6.00 -34.17
C ASN A 282 1.96 4.45 -34.09
N ASP A 283 0.93 3.83 -33.50
CA ASP A 283 0.86 2.38 -33.29
C ASP A 283 2.07 1.84 -32.49
N GLN A 284 2.58 2.62 -31.54
CA GLN A 284 3.54 2.16 -30.52
C GLN A 284 2.78 1.55 -29.35
N THR A 285 3.34 0.54 -28.69
CA THR A 285 2.73 -0.06 -27.50
C THR A 285 3.48 0.41 -26.27
N TYR A 286 2.73 0.87 -25.26
CA TYR A 286 3.29 1.24 -23.97
C TYR A 286 2.69 0.39 -22.87
N VAL A 287 3.49 0.16 -21.83
CA VAL A 287 3.07 -0.48 -20.59
C VAL A 287 3.28 0.49 -19.44
N ARG A 288 2.24 0.65 -18.62
CA ARG A 288 2.28 1.46 -17.40
C ARG A 288 2.56 0.55 -16.21
N THR A 289 3.41 1.02 -15.33
CA THR A 289 3.63 0.45 -14.01
C THR A 289 3.35 1.49 -12.94
N ALA A 290 3.39 1.07 -11.67
CA ALA A 290 3.26 1.95 -10.52
C ALA A 290 4.29 3.10 -10.49
N ASP A 291 5.42 3.00 -11.20
CA ASP A 291 6.51 4.01 -11.12
C ASP A 291 6.80 4.74 -12.41
N ALA A 292 6.48 4.11 -13.55
CA ALA A 292 6.91 4.62 -14.84
C ALA A 292 5.99 4.19 -15.99
N LEU A 293 6.22 4.82 -17.13
CA LEU A 293 5.71 4.41 -18.43
C LEU A 293 6.88 3.86 -19.26
N PHE A 294 6.68 2.72 -19.89
CA PHE A 294 7.68 2.09 -20.76
C PHE A 294 7.12 1.89 -22.17
N GLU A 295 7.98 2.07 -23.17
CA GLU A 295 7.70 1.61 -24.53
C GLU A 295 8.02 0.12 -24.61
N LEU A 296 7.11 -0.67 -25.17
CA LEU A 296 7.24 -2.12 -25.33
C LEU A 296 7.54 -2.47 -26.79
N ASN A 297 8.65 -3.17 -27.02
CA ASN A 297 8.88 -3.88 -28.26
C ASN A 297 8.07 -5.18 -28.27
N THR A 298 6.99 -5.21 -29.05
CA THR A 298 6.05 -6.33 -29.14
C THR A 298 6.60 -7.58 -29.85
N GLU A 299 7.78 -7.50 -30.47
CA GLU A 299 8.44 -8.66 -31.09
C GLU A 299 9.41 -9.35 -30.12
N THR A 300 10.08 -8.58 -29.26
CA THR A 300 11.15 -9.09 -28.38
C THR A 300 10.80 -9.11 -26.91
N GLY A 301 9.71 -8.45 -26.49
CA GLY A 301 9.37 -8.23 -25.08
C GLY A 301 10.27 -7.20 -24.39
N ALA A 302 11.17 -6.54 -25.13
CA ALA A 302 12.10 -5.57 -24.55
C ALA A 302 11.37 -4.27 -24.22
N THR A 303 11.58 -3.75 -23.02
CA THR A 303 11.00 -2.50 -22.54
C THR A 303 12.05 -1.40 -22.45
N THR A 304 11.64 -0.15 -22.64
CA THR A 304 12.51 1.03 -22.49
C THR A 304 11.75 2.12 -21.73
N GLU A 305 12.35 2.64 -20.64
CA GLU A 305 11.75 3.71 -19.85
C GLU A 305 11.49 4.95 -20.70
N VAL A 306 10.23 5.40 -20.73
CA VAL A 306 9.81 6.64 -21.38
C VAL A 306 9.86 7.78 -20.36
N LEU A 307 9.21 7.60 -19.22
CA LEU A 307 9.17 8.57 -18.13
C LEU A 307 8.91 7.90 -16.78
N LYS A 308 9.27 8.59 -15.70
CA LYS A 308 8.86 8.27 -14.33
C LYS A 308 7.81 9.26 -13.86
N TRP A 309 6.84 8.78 -13.08
CA TRP A 309 5.75 9.62 -12.58
C TRP A 309 6.27 10.73 -11.66
N LEU A 310 7.17 10.40 -10.72
CA LEU A 310 7.75 11.38 -9.79
C LEU A 310 8.66 12.42 -10.48
N ASP A 311 9.37 12.06 -11.56
CA ASP A 311 10.14 13.02 -12.36
C ASP A 311 9.24 14.07 -13.01
N SER A 312 7.98 13.71 -13.23
CA SER A 312 6.92 14.53 -13.84
C SER A 312 6.02 15.21 -12.80
N ASP A 313 6.36 15.12 -11.51
CA ASP A 313 5.56 15.61 -10.38
C ASP A 313 4.14 14.99 -10.35
N ILE A 314 4.04 13.67 -10.56
CA ILE A 314 2.80 12.90 -10.52
C ILE A 314 2.94 11.76 -9.51
N ALA A 315 1.95 11.61 -8.63
CA ALA A 315 1.84 10.48 -7.71
C ALA A 315 1.05 9.36 -8.40
N SER A 316 1.61 8.16 -8.46
CA SER A 316 1.04 7.08 -9.28
C SER A 316 -0.32 6.60 -8.80
N TRP A 317 -0.56 6.63 -7.50
CA TRP A 317 -1.85 6.27 -6.92
C TRP A 317 -2.99 7.18 -7.36
N ASP A 318 -2.70 8.43 -7.72
CA ASP A 318 -3.73 9.35 -8.18
C ASP A 318 -4.08 9.12 -9.65
N ILE A 319 -3.27 8.37 -10.41
CA ILE A 319 -3.49 8.10 -11.84
C ILE A 319 -4.74 7.25 -12.02
N ARG A 320 -5.73 7.80 -12.73
CA ARG A 320 -6.95 7.11 -13.15
C ARG A 320 -6.87 6.60 -14.58
N GLN A 321 -6.15 7.32 -15.43
CA GLN A 321 -5.90 6.91 -16.82
C GLN A 321 -4.68 7.60 -17.41
N VAL A 322 -3.97 6.90 -18.28
CA VAL A 322 -2.91 7.45 -19.12
C VAL A 322 -3.34 7.41 -20.59
N PHE A 323 -2.94 8.42 -21.36
CA PHE A 323 -3.20 8.47 -22.80
C PHE A 323 -2.07 9.14 -23.58
N CYS A 324 -2.01 8.85 -24.87
CA CYS A 324 -1.16 9.59 -25.81
C CYS A 324 -1.95 10.76 -26.38
N ALA A 325 -1.60 11.98 -25.99
CA ALA A 325 -2.25 13.20 -26.48
C ALA A 325 -1.82 13.50 -27.93
N GLU A 326 -0.51 13.49 -28.20
CA GLU A 326 0.12 13.69 -29.51
C GLU A 326 1.34 12.76 -29.65
N GLU A 327 2.07 12.87 -30.77
CA GLU A 327 3.38 12.22 -30.92
C GLU A 327 4.34 12.68 -29.81
N ASP A 328 4.82 11.75 -28.98
CA ASP A 328 5.68 12.01 -27.81
C ASP A 328 5.09 13.00 -26.76
N GLU A 329 3.77 13.17 -26.73
CA GLU A 329 3.05 13.92 -25.69
C GLU A 329 2.04 12.99 -25.00
N PHE A 330 2.15 12.86 -23.69
CA PHE A 330 1.27 12.01 -22.89
C PHE A 330 0.33 12.88 -22.06
N GLY A 331 -0.84 12.35 -21.75
CA GLY A 331 -1.75 12.93 -20.78
C GLY A 331 -2.09 11.93 -19.69
N VAL A 332 -2.41 12.44 -18.51
CA VAL A 332 -2.74 11.65 -17.33
C VAL A 332 -3.93 12.30 -16.65
N ILE A 333 -4.97 11.51 -16.40
CA ILE A 333 -6.11 11.92 -15.56
C ILE A 333 -5.81 11.47 -14.15
N MET A 334 -5.88 12.40 -13.20
CA MET A 334 -5.57 12.16 -11.80
C MET A 334 -6.77 12.52 -10.93
N GLY A 335 -6.93 11.84 -9.80
CA GLY A 335 -7.97 12.13 -8.82
C GLY A 335 -7.66 11.59 -7.43
N ASP A 336 -7.99 12.36 -6.41
CA ASP A 336 -7.55 12.16 -5.02
C ASP A 336 -8.33 11.09 -4.22
N GLY A 337 -9.45 10.55 -4.73
CA GLY A 337 -10.20 9.55 -3.98
C GLY A 337 -11.35 8.85 -4.70
N TYR A 338 -12.18 8.18 -3.90
CA TYR A 338 -13.43 7.53 -4.28
C TYR A 338 -14.63 8.20 -3.56
N GLU A 339 -14.43 9.40 -2.99
CA GLU A 339 -15.42 10.11 -2.19
C GLU A 339 -16.22 11.14 -3.01
N ASP A 340 -17.35 11.62 -2.46
CA ASP A 340 -18.28 12.53 -3.14
C ASP A 340 -17.68 13.92 -3.45
N ASP A 341 -16.63 14.34 -2.74
CA ASP A 341 -15.92 15.61 -2.94
C ASP A 341 -14.55 15.46 -3.62
N ALA A 342 -14.28 14.30 -4.22
CA ALA A 342 -13.05 14.04 -4.95
C ALA A 342 -12.77 15.10 -6.02
N GLN A 343 -11.52 15.56 -6.09
CA GLN A 343 -11.05 16.51 -7.07
C GLN A 343 -10.20 15.82 -8.12
N TYR A 344 -10.40 16.22 -9.37
CA TYR A 344 -9.69 15.65 -10.51
C TYR A 344 -8.92 16.73 -11.26
N GLU A 345 -7.78 16.34 -11.79
CA GLU A 345 -6.97 17.17 -12.67
C GLU A 345 -6.48 16.35 -13.87
N VAL A 346 -6.16 17.04 -14.96
CA VAL A 346 -5.42 16.45 -16.07
C VAL A 346 -4.01 17.03 -16.12
N GLY A 347 -3.01 16.16 -16.19
CA GLY A 347 -1.62 16.50 -16.47
C GLY A 347 -1.32 16.25 -17.94
N ILE A 348 -0.74 17.23 -18.64
CA ILE A 348 -0.20 17.06 -20.00
C ILE A 348 1.32 17.10 -19.95
N LEU A 349 1.96 16.00 -20.34
CA LEU A 349 3.38 15.72 -20.19
C LEU A 349 4.11 15.91 -21.52
N ARG A 350 5.07 16.83 -21.54
CA ARG A 350 5.87 17.15 -22.73
C ARG A 350 7.34 16.86 -22.52
N LYS A 351 7.94 16.17 -23.49
CA LYS A 351 9.37 15.95 -23.54
C LYS A 351 10.12 17.29 -23.58
N THR A 352 10.84 17.58 -22.50
CA THR A 352 11.50 18.85 -22.23
C THR A 352 12.97 18.59 -21.93
N ALA A 353 13.87 19.42 -22.48
CA ALA A 353 15.29 19.30 -22.17
C ALA A 353 15.53 19.68 -20.71
N VAL A 354 16.35 18.92 -20.01
CA VAL A 354 16.66 19.18 -18.59
C VAL A 354 17.29 20.57 -18.38
N ALA A 355 18.04 21.07 -19.37
CA ALA A 355 18.61 22.42 -19.35
C ALA A 355 17.54 23.55 -19.39
N ASP A 356 16.31 23.24 -19.80
CA ASP A 356 15.19 24.18 -19.82
C ASP A 356 14.34 24.09 -18.53
N MET A 357 14.63 23.14 -17.63
CA MET A 357 13.90 22.97 -16.37
C MET A 357 14.40 23.94 -15.29
N PRO A 358 13.53 24.37 -14.36
CA PRO A 358 13.95 25.16 -13.20
C PRO A 358 14.95 24.39 -12.33
N VAL A 359 16.10 24.99 -12.05
CA VAL A 359 17.10 24.45 -11.13
C VAL A 359 16.67 24.70 -9.69
N LYS A 360 16.44 23.63 -8.93
CA LYS A 360 16.09 23.66 -7.51
C LYS A 360 17.22 23.04 -6.67
N GLU A 361 17.32 23.44 -5.40
CA GLU A 361 18.23 22.80 -4.45
C GLU A 361 17.66 21.45 -4.02
N ILE A 362 18.49 20.40 -4.06
CA ILE A 362 18.03 19.02 -3.84
C ILE A 362 18.04 18.68 -2.36
N ILE A 363 16.92 18.13 -1.90
CA ILE A 363 16.75 17.40 -0.64
C ILE A 363 16.63 15.93 -1.00
N THR A 364 17.48 15.08 -0.42
CA THR A 364 17.43 13.64 -0.67
C THR A 364 16.60 12.92 0.38
N LEU A 365 15.64 12.10 -0.05
CA LEU A 365 14.84 11.23 0.82
C LEU A 365 15.25 9.77 0.62
N GLY A 366 15.78 9.14 1.65
CA GLY A 366 15.98 7.68 1.67
C GLY A 366 14.75 6.93 2.15
N THR A 367 14.25 5.98 1.36
CA THR A 367 13.06 5.20 1.70
C THR A 367 13.16 3.74 1.23
N PHE A 368 12.45 2.85 1.91
CA PHE A 368 12.35 1.43 1.56
C PHE A 368 11.23 1.11 0.60
N SER A 369 10.15 1.90 0.65
CA SER A 369 9.05 1.81 -0.29
C SER A 369 8.51 3.20 -0.56
N TYR A 370 8.32 3.50 -1.84
CA TYR A 370 7.56 4.66 -2.30
C TYR A 370 6.64 4.29 -3.46
N SER A 371 6.66 3.04 -3.93
CA SER A 371 5.91 2.54 -5.07
C SER A 371 4.90 1.50 -4.60
N GLY A 372 3.69 1.50 -5.18
CA GLY A 372 2.59 0.59 -4.83
C GLY A 372 1.99 0.83 -3.43
N GLY A 373 0.69 1.16 -3.36
CA GLY A 373 -0.11 1.23 -2.12
C GLY A 373 0.31 2.25 -1.03
N GLY A 374 1.54 2.77 -1.04
CA GLY A 374 2.08 3.79 -0.14
C GLY A 374 1.82 5.21 -0.63
N SER A 375 0.56 5.51 -0.98
CA SER A 375 0.16 6.72 -1.70
C SER A 375 0.54 8.03 -1.00
N ASP A 376 0.53 8.08 0.32
CA ASP A 376 0.81 9.29 1.10
C ASP A 376 2.23 9.84 0.87
N SER A 377 3.23 8.95 0.72
CA SER A 377 4.63 9.33 0.49
C SER A 377 4.86 10.03 -0.84
N GLN A 378 4.37 9.44 -1.94
CA GLN A 378 4.48 10.07 -3.26
C GLN A 378 3.67 11.36 -3.34
N LYS A 379 2.43 11.36 -2.82
CA LYS A 379 1.57 12.55 -2.82
C LYS A 379 2.24 13.74 -2.15
N ALA A 380 2.82 13.54 -0.98
CA ALA A 380 3.48 14.63 -0.27
C ALA A 380 4.79 15.08 -0.94
N ILE A 381 5.57 14.17 -1.54
CA ILE A 381 6.73 14.53 -2.39
C ILE A 381 6.29 15.42 -3.54
N VAL A 382 5.27 14.99 -4.29
CA VAL A 382 4.72 15.72 -5.44
C VAL A 382 4.16 17.07 -5.00
N ASN A 383 3.36 17.11 -3.94
CA ASN A 383 2.79 18.34 -3.40
C ASN A 383 3.87 19.33 -2.97
N PHE A 384 4.93 18.86 -2.30
CA PHE A 384 6.06 19.70 -1.91
C PHE A 384 6.81 20.22 -3.14
N ASN A 385 7.11 19.35 -4.11
CA ASN A 385 7.85 19.69 -5.33
C ASN A 385 7.09 20.70 -6.21
N ARG A 386 5.76 20.56 -6.32
CA ARG A 386 4.89 21.48 -7.06
C ARG A 386 4.76 22.85 -6.38
N LYS A 387 4.74 22.89 -5.03
CA LYS A 387 4.60 24.15 -4.26
C LYS A 387 5.91 24.90 -4.05
N SER A 388 7.05 24.21 -4.09
CA SER A 388 8.36 24.79 -3.79
C SER A 388 9.07 25.30 -5.05
N ASP A 389 9.30 26.61 -5.13
CA ASP A 389 10.13 27.20 -6.20
C ASP A 389 11.64 27.03 -5.96
N LYS A 390 12.04 26.64 -4.74
CA LYS A 390 13.43 26.62 -4.30
C LYS A 390 14.01 25.22 -4.13
N TYR A 391 13.20 24.28 -3.65
CA TYR A 391 13.66 22.94 -3.27
C TYR A 391 12.94 21.86 -4.07
N ARG A 392 13.64 20.76 -4.34
CA ARG A 392 13.06 19.55 -4.89
C ARG A 392 13.51 18.36 -4.04
N VAL A 393 12.57 17.50 -3.71
CA VAL A 393 12.82 16.23 -3.03
C VAL A 393 13.05 15.16 -4.09
N GLU A 394 14.20 14.49 -3.98
CA GLU A 394 14.60 13.36 -4.82
C GLU A 394 14.68 12.10 -3.97
N VAL A 395 14.11 11.01 -4.49
CA VAL A 395 14.03 9.73 -3.77
C VAL A 395 15.27 8.89 -4.03
N ILE A 396 15.85 8.36 -2.96
CA ILE A 396 16.90 7.33 -2.97
C ILE A 396 16.25 6.04 -2.45
N PRO A 397 15.81 5.14 -3.33
CA PRO A 397 15.28 3.85 -2.90
C PRO A 397 16.39 2.96 -2.37
N TYR A 398 16.14 2.32 -1.23
CA TYR A 398 17.05 1.35 -0.63
C TYR A 398 16.69 -0.10 -0.98
N VAL A 399 15.41 -0.38 -1.22
CA VAL A 399 14.98 -1.65 -1.83
C VAL A 399 15.10 -1.48 -3.34
N VAL A 400 16.09 -2.15 -3.92
CA VAL A 400 16.48 -1.98 -5.34
C VAL A 400 16.63 -3.31 -6.08
N GLU A 401 16.47 -4.43 -5.39
CA GLU A 401 16.58 -5.80 -5.92
C GLU A 401 15.48 -6.64 -5.27
N GLU A 402 14.99 -7.66 -5.97
CA GLU A 402 14.13 -8.70 -5.40
C GLU A 402 14.97 -9.87 -4.86
N GLY A 403 14.42 -10.60 -3.88
CA GLY A 403 15.05 -11.79 -3.30
C GLY A 403 14.85 -11.91 -1.79
N GLU A 404 14.99 -13.13 -1.27
CA GLU A 404 14.70 -13.45 0.15
C GLU A 404 15.47 -12.57 1.16
N ASP A 405 16.66 -12.07 0.80
CA ASP A 405 17.51 -11.23 1.67
C ASP A 405 17.57 -9.75 1.26
N ALA A 406 16.83 -9.33 0.22
CA ALA A 406 16.92 -7.98 -0.33
C ALA A 406 16.48 -6.90 0.66
N TRP A 407 15.39 -7.15 1.38
CA TRP A 407 14.90 -6.25 2.43
C TRP A 407 15.93 -6.05 3.55
N GLN A 408 16.52 -7.13 4.05
CA GLN A 408 17.52 -7.07 5.12
C GLN A 408 18.76 -6.28 4.66
N LYS A 409 19.27 -6.57 3.45
CA LYS A 409 20.40 -5.82 2.88
C LYS A 409 20.09 -4.35 2.70
N ALA A 410 18.87 -4.01 2.29
CA ALA A 410 18.43 -2.62 2.16
C ALA A 410 18.48 -1.89 3.51
N VAL A 411 17.93 -2.50 4.57
CA VAL A 411 17.93 -1.94 5.94
C VAL A 411 19.35 -1.77 6.47
N GLU A 412 20.23 -2.76 6.26
CA GLU A 412 21.64 -2.69 6.65
C GLU A 412 22.38 -1.58 5.90
N ALA A 413 22.20 -1.48 4.58
CA ALA A 413 22.81 -0.44 3.75
C ALA A 413 22.36 0.95 4.19
N PHE A 414 21.06 1.14 4.44
CA PHE A 414 20.48 2.41 4.89
C PHE A 414 21.10 2.89 6.20
N ASN A 415 21.11 2.04 7.22
CA ASN A 415 21.68 2.39 8.52
C ASN A 415 23.21 2.61 8.44
N ASN A 416 23.93 1.85 7.60
CA ASN A 416 25.37 2.02 7.40
C ASN A 416 25.73 3.34 6.71
N ASP A 417 24.95 3.77 5.71
CA ASP A 417 25.16 5.07 5.06
C ASP A 417 24.99 6.23 6.05
N ILE A 418 23.99 6.15 6.93
CA ILE A 418 23.78 7.15 7.98
C ILE A 418 24.97 7.16 8.97
N LEU A 419 25.39 5.98 9.44
CA LEU A 419 26.54 5.82 10.35
C LEU A 419 27.86 6.32 9.74
N ALA A 420 28.03 6.15 8.43
CA ALA A 420 29.19 6.64 7.68
C ALA A 420 29.14 8.16 7.39
N GLY A 421 28.01 8.81 7.68
CA GLY A 421 27.78 10.22 7.37
C GLY A 421 27.54 10.51 5.89
N THR A 422 27.24 9.47 5.09
CA THR A 422 26.95 9.56 3.65
C THR A 422 25.48 9.39 3.31
N GLY A 423 24.63 9.14 4.31
CA GLY A 423 23.20 8.93 4.12
C GLY A 423 22.43 10.17 3.61
N PRO A 424 21.17 9.97 3.19
CA PRO A 424 20.29 11.02 2.67
C PRO A 424 19.99 12.11 3.70
N ASP A 425 19.41 13.23 3.26
CA ASP A 425 19.06 14.36 4.13
C ASP A 425 17.84 14.06 5.01
N VAL A 426 16.83 13.40 4.43
CA VAL A 426 15.60 12.95 5.07
C VAL A 426 15.56 11.42 5.01
N LEU A 427 15.13 10.80 6.10
CA LEU A 427 15.25 9.37 6.34
C LEU A 427 13.87 8.81 6.69
N ASP A 428 13.42 7.76 5.99
CA ASP A 428 12.31 6.94 6.45
C ASP A 428 12.62 6.38 7.86
N ALA A 429 11.72 6.66 8.80
CA ALA A 429 11.92 6.32 10.21
C ALA A 429 11.60 4.86 10.56
N SER A 430 10.95 4.12 9.67
CA SER A 430 10.40 2.78 9.92
C SER A 430 11.43 1.73 10.34
N ASN A 431 12.67 1.83 9.83
CA ASN A 431 13.73 0.85 10.09
C ASN A 431 15.04 1.48 10.57
N LEU A 432 14.97 2.61 11.29
CA LEU A 432 16.14 3.24 11.89
C LEU A 432 16.59 2.50 13.15
N ASN A 433 17.91 2.36 13.32
CA ASN A 433 18.50 2.01 14.61
C ASN A 433 18.53 3.25 15.53
N THR A 434 17.33 3.70 15.93
CA THR A 434 17.10 4.99 16.58
C THR A 434 18.02 5.24 17.77
N GLU A 435 18.12 4.32 18.72
CA GLU A 435 18.93 4.50 19.93
C GLU A 435 20.42 4.63 19.59
N ARG A 436 20.93 3.83 18.65
CA ARG A 436 22.33 3.93 18.21
C ARG A 436 22.60 5.22 17.42
N LEU A 437 21.66 5.67 16.59
CA LEU A 437 21.83 6.87 15.77
C LEU A 437 21.71 8.16 16.59
N THR A 438 20.75 8.22 17.53
CA THR A 438 20.55 9.38 18.41
C THR A 438 21.69 9.54 19.42
N SER A 439 22.16 8.46 20.05
CA SER A 439 23.33 8.51 20.96
C SER A 439 24.64 8.96 20.29
N LYS A 440 24.75 8.77 18.96
CA LYS A 440 25.85 9.31 18.13
C LYS A 440 25.60 10.71 17.59
N GLY A 441 24.44 11.31 17.85
CA GLY A 441 24.06 12.63 17.37
C GLY A 441 23.86 12.70 15.85
N LEU A 442 23.45 11.60 15.23
CA LEU A 442 23.30 11.48 13.77
C LEU A 442 21.90 11.86 13.28
N LEU A 443 20.94 12.06 14.18
CA LEU A 443 19.59 12.54 13.88
C LEU A 443 19.37 13.92 14.49
N VAL A 444 18.61 14.76 13.80
CA VAL A 444 18.15 16.05 14.32
C VAL A 444 17.05 15.82 15.35
N ASP A 445 17.10 16.56 16.47
CA ASP A 445 16.00 16.60 17.42
C ASP A 445 14.87 17.50 16.90
N LEU A 446 13.76 16.88 16.49
CA LEU A 446 12.61 17.59 15.93
C LEU A 446 11.87 18.43 16.98
N ASN A 447 12.11 18.20 18.28
CA ASN A 447 11.58 19.08 19.33
C ASN A 447 11.97 20.56 19.06
N GLU A 448 13.20 20.80 18.60
CA GLU A 448 13.68 22.16 18.34
C GLU A 448 12.97 22.88 17.20
N TYR A 449 12.40 22.13 16.25
CA TYR A 449 11.67 22.66 15.10
C TYR A 449 10.20 22.82 15.45
N LEU A 450 9.60 21.80 16.07
CA LEU A 450 8.23 21.83 16.54
C LEU A 450 7.97 22.99 17.52
N ASP A 451 8.91 23.26 18.44
CA ASP A 451 8.77 24.35 19.41
C ASP A 451 8.90 25.76 18.77
N LYS A 452 9.44 25.87 17.55
CA LYS A 452 9.64 27.13 16.82
C LYS A 452 8.66 27.33 15.69
N ASP A 453 7.93 26.29 15.29
CA ASP A 453 7.02 26.34 14.15
C ASP A 453 5.77 27.16 14.50
N PRO A 454 5.34 28.09 13.63
CA PRO A 454 4.15 28.90 13.89
C PRO A 454 2.83 28.23 13.52
N ASP A 455 2.85 27.16 12.71
CA ASP A 455 1.64 26.56 12.13
C ASP A 455 1.25 25.23 12.78
N ILE A 456 2.19 24.56 13.46
CA ILE A 456 1.96 23.33 14.21
C ILE A 456 2.58 23.40 15.61
N SER A 457 1.98 22.69 16.55
CA SER A 457 2.38 22.62 17.96
C SER A 457 2.46 21.17 18.43
N ARG A 458 3.26 20.93 19.48
CA ARG A 458 3.33 19.62 20.15
C ARG A 458 1.97 19.13 20.64
N ASP A 459 1.14 20.04 21.13
CA ASP A 459 -0.17 19.72 21.70
C ASP A 459 -1.19 19.31 20.63
N ASP A 460 -0.88 19.50 19.34
CA ASP A 460 -1.74 19.08 18.23
C ASP A 460 -1.70 17.55 18.03
N TYR A 461 -0.67 16.87 18.56
CA TYR A 461 -0.47 15.43 18.39
C TYR A 461 -0.75 14.64 19.68
N PHE A 462 -0.99 13.34 19.53
CA PHE A 462 -1.08 12.43 20.67
C PHE A 462 0.26 12.36 21.41
N LYS A 463 0.22 12.60 22.73
CA LYS A 463 1.41 12.60 23.56
C LYS A 463 2.09 11.23 23.54
N SER A 464 1.32 10.15 23.66
CA SER A 464 1.81 8.76 23.62
C SER A 464 2.49 8.42 22.29
N VAL A 465 2.02 9.01 21.17
CA VAL A 465 2.63 8.85 19.85
C VAL A 465 3.97 9.58 19.77
N LEU A 466 4.06 10.82 20.28
CA LEU A 466 5.33 11.56 20.32
C LEU A 466 6.36 10.89 21.25
N GLU A 467 5.92 10.41 22.42
CA GLU A 467 6.78 9.68 23.36
C GLU A 467 7.30 8.38 22.75
N THR A 468 6.46 7.65 22.00
CA THR A 468 6.85 6.44 21.24
C THR A 468 7.94 6.73 20.21
N ASN A 469 8.00 7.95 19.68
CA ASN A 469 8.99 8.38 18.68
C ASN A 469 10.07 9.30 19.25
N THR A 470 10.30 9.21 20.56
CA THR A 470 11.36 9.91 21.26
C THR A 470 12.35 8.88 21.80
N SER A 471 13.65 9.05 21.50
CA SER A 471 14.68 8.14 22.03
C SER A 471 14.77 8.21 23.56
N LYS A 472 15.45 7.24 24.19
CA LYS A 472 15.67 7.24 25.64
C LYS A 472 16.41 8.47 26.16
N GLU A 473 17.20 9.13 25.30
CA GLU A 473 17.92 10.37 25.61
C GLU A 473 17.07 11.65 25.42
N GLY A 474 15.82 11.52 24.95
CA GLY A 474 14.87 12.61 24.78
C GLY A 474 14.85 13.25 23.39
N THR A 475 15.50 12.65 22.38
CA THR A 475 15.50 13.15 21.00
C THR A 475 14.22 12.71 20.29
N LEU A 476 13.35 13.64 19.89
CA LEU A 476 12.20 13.34 19.05
C LEU A 476 12.72 13.17 17.61
N TYR A 477 12.75 11.94 17.10
CA TYR A 477 13.41 11.64 15.83
C TYR A 477 12.46 11.67 14.63
N CYS A 478 11.17 11.41 14.83
CA CYS A 478 10.13 11.58 13.81
C CYS A 478 8.78 11.90 14.45
N ILE A 479 7.84 12.36 13.63
CA ILE A 479 6.42 12.43 13.96
C ILE A 479 5.72 11.58 12.89
N PRO A 480 5.08 10.45 13.26
CA PRO A 480 4.42 9.58 12.30
C PRO A 480 3.15 10.23 11.75
N ASN A 481 2.68 9.76 10.58
CA ASN A 481 1.43 10.24 10.01
C ASN A 481 0.25 9.62 10.77
N SER A 482 0.28 8.32 10.98
CA SER A 482 -0.80 7.58 11.64
C SER A 482 -0.25 6.48 12.54
N PHE A 483 -1.13 5.86 13.30
CA PHE A 483 -0.78 4.79 14.21
C PHE A 483 -1.96 3.83 14.42
N THR A 484 -1.66 2.67 14.97
CA THR A 484 -2.65 1.71 15.46
C THR A 484 -2.36 1.37 16.91
N VAL A 485 -3.40 0.95 17.62
CA VAL A 485 -3.29 0.48 19.01
C VAL A 485 -3.58 -1.01 19.06
N MET A 486 -2.66 -1.77 19.63
CA MET A 486 -2.79 -3.19 19.85
C MET A 486 -2.90 -3.49 21.34
N THR A 487 -3.82 -4.36 21.73
CA THR A 487 -4.02 -4.75 23.13
C THR A 487 -4.59 -6.16 23.23
N LEU A 488 -4.58 -6.72 24.45
CA LEU A 488 -5.19 -8.01 24.75
C LEU A 488 -6.48 -7.80 25.53
N ALA A 489 -7.55 -8.45 25.11
CA ALA A 489 -8.86 -8.39 25.75
C ALA A 489 -9.31 -9.76 26.26
N GLY A 490 -10.08 -9.78 27.35
CA GLY A 490 -10.66 -11.02 27.88
C GLY A 490 -11.78 -10.74 28.87
N TRP A 491 -12.59 -11.76 29.15
CA TRP A 491 -13.67 -11.68 30.13
C TRP A 491 -13.12 -11.42 31.54
N LYS A 492 -13.69 -10.44 32.26
CA LYS A 492 -13.21 -10.02 33.60
C LYS A 492 -13.12 -11.16 34.60
N GLU A 493 -14.01 -12.14 34.53
CA GLU A 493 -14.02 -13.29 35.42
C GLU A 493 -12.79 -14.22 35.26
N ASP A 494 -12.23 -14.25 34.04
CA ASP A 494 -11.09 -15.09 33.71
C ASP A 494 -9.77 -14.35 33.96
N VAL A 495 -9.70 -13.08 33.52
CA VAL A 495 -8.47 -12.28 33.41
C VAL A 495 -8.29 -11.21 34.50
N GLY A 496 -9.36 -10.87 35.23
CA GLY A 496 -9.38 -9.77 36.19
C GLY A 496 -9.85 -8.44 35.61
N ASP A 497 -9.94 -7.42 36.47
CA ASP A 497 -10.41 -6.06 36.17
C ASP A 497 -9.28 -5.03 36.01
N LYS A 498 -8.04 -5.42 36.33
CA LYS A 498 -6.85 -4.57 36.29
C LYS A 498 -6.22 -4.62 34.90
N GLN A 499 -6.01 -3.44 34.31
CA GLN A 499 -5.17 -3.27 33.12
C GLN A 499 -3.70 -3.51 33.46
N GLY A 500 -2.99 -4.18 32.56
CA GLY A 500 -1.58 -4.53 32.67
C GLY A 500 -1.34 -5.74 33.57
N TRP A 501 -0.85 -6.82 32.96
CA TRP A 501 -0.25 -7.94 33.68
C TRP A 501 1.26 -7.75 33.81
N THR A 502 1.81 -8.10 34.96
CA THR A 502 3.22 -8.53 34.99
C THR A 502 3.37 -9.89 34.33
N VAL A 503 4.58 -10.29 33.96
CA VAL A 503 4.85 -11.63 33.42
C VAL A 503 4.36 -12.73 34.37
N ASP A 504 4.57 -12.56 35.68
CA ASP A 504 4.09 -13.50 36.70
C ASP A 504 2.55 -13.55 36.81
N GLU A 505 1.88 -12.39 36.74
CA GLU A 505 0.42 -12.30 36.75
C GLU A 505 -0.17 -13.02 35.51
N ALA A 506 0.41 -12.79 34.33
CA ALA A 506 0.02 -13.46 33.10
C ALA A 506 0.17 -14.98 33.23
N LYS A 507 1.32 -15.46 33.71
CA LYS A 507 1.57 -16.89 33.96
C LYS A 507 0.50 -17.49 34.87
N ALA A 508 0.17 -16.83 35.98
CA ALA A 508 -0.85 -17.30 36.90
C ALA A 508 -2.24 -17.37 36.25
N VAL A 509 -2.59 -16.41 35.40
CA VAL A 509 -3.86 -16.42 34.64
C VAL A 509 -3.90 -17.56 33.64
N PHE A 510 -2.85 -17.76 32.84
CA PHE A 510 -2.79 -18.90 31.92
C PHE A 510 -2.86 -20.23 32.67
N GLU A 511 -2.18 -20.36 33.82
CA GLU A 511 -2.21 -21.59 34.62
C GLU A 511 -3.58 -21.88 35.23
N LYS A 512 -4.28 -20.85 35.70
CA LYS A 512 -5.66 -20.95 36.21
C LYS A 512 -6.64 -21.42 35.13
N ASN A 513 -6.40 -21.03 33.89
CA ASN A 513 -7.27 -21.29 32.74
C ASN A 513 -6.80 -22.45 31.84
N LYS A 514 -5.96 -23.35 32.36
CA LYS A 514 -5.53 -24.57 31.65
C LYS A 514 -6.73 -25.36 31.12
N GLY A 515 -6.74 -25.63 29.82
CA GLY A 515 -7.80 -26.35 29.13
C GLY A 515 -8.70 -25.49 28.26
N LYS A 516 -8.58 -24.15 28.34
CA LYS A 516 -9.02 -23.23 27.28
C LYS A 516 -7.95 -23.12 26.20
N ASP A 517 -8.35 -22.74 24.99
CA ASP A 517 -7.42 -22.17 24.03
C ASP A 517 -7.02 -20.79 24.55
N TYR A 518 -5.73 -20.46 24.54
CA TYR A 518 -5.30 -19.18 25.10
C TYR A 518 -5.54 -18.02 24.15
N MET A 519 -5.33 -18.25 22.85
CA MET A 519 -5.50 -17.27 21.79
C MET A 519 -5.74 -18.00 20.47
N TYR A 520 -6.54 -17.41 19.59
CA TYR A 520 -6.87 -17.99 18.30
C TYR A 520 -5.61 -18.21 17.45
N MET A 521 -5.50 -19.38 16.81
CA MET A 521 -4.41 -19.75 15.87
C MET A 521 -2.98 -19.40 16.34
N THR A 522 -2.73 -19.46 17.65
CA THR A 522 -1.43 -19.08 18.22
C THR A 522 -0.70 -20.31 18.76
N ASP A 523 0.47 -20.59 18.22
CA ASP A 523 1.39 -21.60 18.75
C ASP A 523 2.44 -21.00 19.68
N ARG A 524 3.25 -21.86 20.28
CA ARG A 524 4.32 -21.47 21.22
C ARG A 524 5.37 -20.54 20.62
N GLN A 525 5.62 -20.58 19.32
CA GLN A 525 6.60 -19.68 18.68
C GLN A 525 5.98 -18.30 18.49
N SER A 526 4.76 -18.23 17.98
CA SER A 526 4.00 -16.97 17.86
C SER A 526 3.76 -16.33 19.23
N ALA A 527 3.44 -17.11 20.25
CA ALA A 527 3.28 -16.62 21.62
C ALA A 527 4.61 -16.05 22.18
N LEU A 528 5.75 -16.70 21.90
CA LEU A 528 7.05 -16.18 22.30
C LEU A 528 7.36 -14.85 21.61
N ALA A 529 7.11 -14.75 20.30
CA ALA A 529 7.29 -13.52 19.53
C ALA A 529 6.47 -12.36 20.14
N MET A 530 5.17 -12.60 20.38
CA MET A 530 4.25 -11.63 21.01
C MET A 530 4.74 -11.17 22.39
N LEU A 531 5.23 -12.09 23.22
CA LEU A 531 5.73 -11.76 24.56
C LEU A 531 7.05 -10.97 24.53
N LEU A 532 7.93 -11.26 23.58
CA LEU A 532 9.18 -10.54 23.39
C LEU A 532 8.93 -9.14 22.84
N TYR A 533 7.99 -9.00 21.91
CA TYR A 533 7.59 -7.72 21.31
C TYR A 533 7.29 -6.62 22.34
N THR A 534 6.88 -6.98 23.57
CA THR A 534 6.55 -6.02 24.62
C THR A 534 7.55 -5.93 25.77
N ASN A 535 8.58 -6.79 25.76
CA ASN A 535 9.53 -6.95 26.86
C ASN A 535 10.99 -6.86 26.41
N TYR A 536 11.28 -6.82 25.11
CA TYR A 536 12.61 -6.97 24.54
C TYR A 536 13.65 -5.99 25.12
N ASP A 537 13.27 -4.72 25.26
CA ASP A 537 14.16 -3.64 25.72
C ASP A 537 14.71 -3.81 27.13
N GLN A 538 14.05 -4.60 27.98
CA GLN A 538 14.55 -4.82 29.34
C GLN A 538 15.73 -5.79 29.38
N PHE A 539 15.95 -6.54 28.29
CA PHE A 539 16.98 -7.56 28.22
C PHE A 539 18.25 -7.09 27.52
N ILE A 540 18.26 -5.92 26.88
CA ILE A 540 19.42 -5.40 26.14
C ILE A 540 19.69 -3.94 26.52
N ASN A 541 20.94 -3.67 26.94
CA ASN A 541 21.47 -2.33 27.07
C ASN A 541 22.41 -2.04 25.89
N TRP A 542 21.86 -1.41 24.85
CA TRP A 542 22.58 -1.04 23.64
C TRP A 542 23.73 -0.03 23.88
N GLN A 543 23.63 0.82 24.90
CA GLN A 543 24.67 1.81 25.20
C GLN A 543 25.91 1.16 25.83
N GLU A 544 25.70 0.15 26.67
CA GLU A 544 26.78 -0.57 27.34
C GLU A 544 27.23 -1.81 26.57
N GLY A 545 26.56 -2.16 25.46
CA GLY A 545 26.83 -3.38 24.70
C GLY A 545 26.55 -4.65 25.51
N THR A 546 25.61 -4.63 26.46
CA THR A 546 25.33 -5.76 27.36
C THR A 546 23.91 -6.29 27.25
N CYS A 547 23.70 -7.56 27.60
CA CYS A 547 22.36 -8.14 27.71
C CYS A 547 22.15 -8.89 29.04
N ASN A 548 20.88 -9.16 29.40
CA ASN A 548 20.48 -9.83 30.63
C ASN A 548 19.31 -10.80 30.39
N PHE A 549 19.49 -11.77 29.50
CA PHE A 549 18.51 -12.83 29.23
C PHE A 549 18.52 -13.95 30.28
N ASN A 550 19.62 -14.12 31.02
CA ASN A 550 19.72 -15.15 32.05
C ASN A 550 19.11 -14.67 33.39
N ASN A 551 17.80 -14.39 33.38
CA ASN A 551 17.04 -13.95 34.54
C ASN A 551 15.68 -14.67 34.65
N ASP A 552 15.00 -14.49 35.78
CA ASP A 552 13.71 -15.16 36.06
C ASP A 552 12.59 -14.68 35.13
N ASP A 553 12.55 -13.39 34.77
CA ASP A 553 11.52 -12.83 33.88
C ASP A 553 11.57 -13.48 32.49
N PHE A 554 12.75 -13.55 31.87
CA PHE A 554 12.92 -14.19 30.56
C PHE A 554 12.63 -15.70 30.61
N THR A 555 13.06 -16.37 31.70
CA THR A 555 12.74 -17.78 31.93
C THR A 555 11.22 -17.99 32.02
N ASN A 556 10.50 -17.10 32.70
CA ASN A 556 9.05 -17.14 32.78
C ASN A 556 8.38 -16.88 31.42
N LEU A 557 8.91 -15.98 30.58
CA LEU A 557 8.40 -15.79 29.21
C LEU A 557 8.47 -17.09 28.40
N LEU A 558 9.62 -17.80 28.45
CA LEU A 558 9.77 -19.11 27.80
C LEU A 558 8.75 -20.11 28.35
N GLU A 559 8.57 -20.16 29.67
CA GLU A 559 7.63 -21.08 30.29
C GLU A 559 6.17 -20.79 29.90
N ILE A 560 5.76 -19.52 29.81
CA ILE A 560 4.42 -19.12 29.33
C ILE A 560 4.23 -19.55 27.88
N ALA A 561 5.19 -19.22 27.00
CA ALA A 561 5.13 -19.59 25.59
C ALA A 561 5.00 -21.12 25.41
N ASN A 562 5.69 -21.92 26.22
CA ASN A 562 5.59 -23.38 26.19
C ASN A 562 4.22 -23.93 26.65
N MET A 563 3.34 -23.11 27.21
CA MET A 563 1.97 -23.52 27.54
C MET A 563 1.05 -23.53 26.32
N PHE A 564 1.41 -22.81 25.24
CA PHE A 564 0.69 -22.80 23.97
C PHE A 564 0.93 -24.10 23.18
N PRO A 565 0.06 -24.44 22.21
CA PRO A 565 0.24 -25.64 21.41
C PRO A 565 1.56 -25.62 20.62
N LYS A 566 2.08 -26.81 20.34
CA LYS A 566 3.37 -26.98 19.62
C LYS A 566 3.31 -26.47 18.17
N GLU A 567 2.18 -26.69 17.52
CA GLU A 567 1.90 -26.27 16.15
C GLU A 567 0.59 -25.48 16.18
N THR A 568 0.46 -24.54 15.25
CA THR A 568 -0.77 -23.76 15.09
C THR A 568 -1.94 -24.74 14.87
N PRO A 569 -3.03 -24.66 15.66
CA PRO A 569 -4.17 -25.54 15.47
C PRO A 569 -4.71 -25.43 14.05
N ASN A 570 -4.89 -26.56 13.37
CA ASN A 570 -5.50 -26.55 12.04
C ASN A 570 -6.99 -26.22 12.18
N ASN A 571 -7.38 -25.01 11.79
CA ASN A 571 -8.76 -24.58 11.74
C ASN A 571 -9.09 -24.21 10.30
N ASP A 572 -9.96 -24.99 9.67
CA ASP A 572 -10.38 -24.78 8.27
C ASP A 572 -11.40 -23.62 8.17
N GLU A 573 -11.94 -23.12 9.29
CA GLU A 573 -12.86 -21.98 9.36
C GLU A 573 -12.23 -20.79 10.11
N TYR A 574 -12.18 -19.63 9.45
CA TYR A 574 -11.81 -18.38 10.10
C TYR A 574 -12.89 -17.99 11.11
N ASP A 575 -12.63 -18.04 12.42
CA ASP A 575 -13.59 -17.63 13.46
C ASP A 575 -12.89 -17.19 14.77
N PRO A 576 -12.20 -16.03 14.76
CA PRO A 576 -11.53 -15.52 15.94
C PRO A 576 -12.50 -15.00 17.03
N ALA A 577 -13.80 -14.88 16.74
CA ALA A 577 -14.82 -14.36 17.68
C ALA A 577 -15.49 -15.48 18.47
N GLY A 578 -15.82 -16.59 17.80
CA GLY A 578 -16.66 -17.65 18.35
C GLY A 578 -16.08 -18.24 19.63
N GLY A 579 -14.77 -18.49 19.67
CA GLY A 579 -14.11 -19.00 20.86
C GLY A 579 -14.19 -18.05 22.06
N ILE A 580 -14.16 -16.75 21.84
CA ILE A 580 -14.30 -15.73 22.90
C ILE A 580 -15.74 -15.70 23.40
N ILE A 581 -16.72 -15.67 22.50
CA ILE A 581 -18.15 -15.65 22.81
C ILE A 581 -18.57 -16.91 23.57
N ASP A 582 -18.05 -18.07 23.18
CA ASP A 582 -18.34 -19.37 23.81
C ASP A 582 -17.51 -19.62 25.07
N HIS A 583 -16.67 -18.67 25.48
CA HIS A 583 -15.75 -18.76 26.62
C HIS A 583 -14.75 -19.94 26.55
N THR A 584 -14.46 -20.45 25.34
CA THR A 584 -13.48 -21.53 25.08
C THR A 584 -12.09 -21.01 24.76
N THR A 585 -11.99 -19.76 24.28
CA THR A 585 -10.75 -19.01 24.10
C THR A 585 -10.60 -17.94 25.19
N LEU A 586 -9.40 -17.77 25.72
CA LEU A 586 -9.13 -16.90 26.87
C LEU A 586 -8.91 -15.43 26.48
N ILE A 587 -8.12 -15.19 25.44
CA ILE A 587 -7.66 -13.86 25.05
C ILE A 587 -8.02 -13.59 23.60
N TYR A 588 -8.58 -12.41 23.37
CA TYR A 588 -8.73 -11.81 22.06
C TYR A 588 -7.62 -10.78 21.86
N GLU A 589 -6.84 -10.93 20.79
CA GLU A 589 -5.90 -9.89 20.38
C GLU A 589 -6.67 -8.81 19.61
N ALA A 590 -6.78 -7.63 20.19
CA ALA A 590 -7.51 -6.52 19.61
C ALA A 590 -6.53 -5.57 18.91
N TYR A 591 -6.64 -5.52 17.59
CA TYR A 591 -5.94 -4.57 16.73
C TYR A 591 -6.90 -3.43 16.35
N MET A 592 -6.61 -2.22 16.79
CA MET A 592 -7.48 -1.06 16.64
C MET A 592 -6.84 -0.02 15.72
N SER A 593 -7.36 0.08 14.50
CA SER A 593 -7.00 1.10 13.52
C SER A 593 -7.98 2.28 13.50
N SER A 594 -9.16 2.14 14.10
CA SER A 594 -10.15 3.20 14.26
C SER A 594 -11.03 2.95 15.50
N MET A 595 -11.98 3.86 15.72
CA MET A 595 -13.01 3.71 16.77
C MET A 595 -13.94 2.51 16.51
N ASN A 596 -14.16 2.14 15.24
CA ASN A 596 -15.03 1.00 14.90
C ASN A 596 -14.45 -0.33 15.36
N GLU A 597 -13.13 -0.53 15.32
CA GLU A 597 -12.49 -1.75 15.85
C GLU A 597 -12.57 -1.84 17.38
N TYR A 598 -12.56 -0.69 18.09
CA TYR A 598 -12.84 -0.66 19.52
C TYR A 598 -14.29 -1.11 19.81
N LEU A 599 -15.27 -0.58 19.06
CA LEU A 599 -16.66 -0.97 19.20
C LEU A 599 -16.90 -2.44 18.81
N LEU A 600 -16.20 -2.94 17.78
CA LEU A 600 -16.20 -4.35 17.40
C LEU A 600 -15.69 -5.23 18.55
N THR A 601 -14.59 -4.83 19.18
CA THR A 601 -14.08 -5.52 20.37
C THR A 601 -15.14 -5.55 21.47
N LYS A 602 -15.78 -4.41 21.78
CA LYS A 602 -16.87 -4.34 22.76
C LYS A 602 -18.06 -5.24 22.38
N ALA A 603 -18.43 -5.30 21.10
CA ALA A 603 -19.52 -6.12 20.57
C ALA A 603 -19.22 -7.63 20.72
N ILE A 604 -17.98 -8.08 20.47
CA ILE A 604 -17.55 -9.46 20.72
C ILE A 604 -17.77 -9.86 22.19
N PHE A 605 -17.55 -8.93 23.12
CA PHE A 605 -17.80 -9.11 24.56
C PHE A 605 -19.24 -8.76 25.00
N GLY A 606 -20.19 -8.73 24.05
CA GLY A 606 -21.62 -8.59 24.31
C GLY A 606 -22.09 -7.17 24.61
N ASP A 607 -21.41 -6.18 24.01
CA ASP A 607 -21.71 -4.74 24.04
C ASP A 607 -21.77 -4.14 25.46
N ASP A 608 -20.93 -4.64 26.36
CA ASP A 608 -20.88 -4.21 27.77
C ASP A 608 -19.43 -4.17 28.26
N ALA A 609 -18.86 -2.96 28.28
CA ALA A 609 -17.50 -2.68 28.78
C ALA A 609 -17.31 -3.08 30.26
N SER A 610 -18.39 -3.32 31.01
CA SER A 610 -18.28 -3.84 32.37
C SER A 610 -17.91 -5.32 32.44
N LYS A 611 -18.03 -6.10 31.34
CA LYS A 611 -17.80 -7.55 31.32
C LYS A 611 -16.42 -7.99 30.87
N PHE A 612 -15.68 -7.15 30.16
CA PHE A 612 -14.32 -7.47 29.68
C PHE A 612 -13.31 -6.42 30.12
N THR A 613 -12.04 -6.80 30.13
CA THR A 613 -10.94 -5.87 30.38
C THR A 613 -10.04 -5.84 29.15
N LEU A 614 -9.69 -4.64 28.69
CA LEU A 614 -8.53 -4.43 27.81
C LEU A 614 -7.27 -4.54 28.67
N ILE A 615 -6.86 -5.76 28.96
CA ILE A 615 -5.74 -6.05 29.86
C ILE A 615 -4.43 -5.53 29.27
N GLY A 616 -4.25 -5.70 27.96
CA GLY A 616 -3.01 -5.42 27.28
C GLY A 616 -1.92 -6.48 27.51
N PHE A 617 -0.82 -6.35 26.76
CA PHE A 617 0.30 -7.28 26.80
C PHE A 617 1.03 -7.28 28.15
N PRO A 618 1.54 -8.46 28.60
CA PRO A 618 2.30 -8.54 29.83
C PRO A 618 3.59 -7.72 29.80
N GLY A 619 3.90 -7.02 30.89
CA GLY A 619 5.13 -6.25 31.07
C GLY A 619 5.22 -5.57 32.45
N ASN A 620 6.37 -4.95 32.73
CA ASN A 620 6.69 -4.39 34.05
C ASN A 620 6.10 -2.98 34.31
N GLU A 621 5.52 -2.34 33.29
CA GLU A 621 5.08 -0.93 33.35
C GLU A 621 3.59 -0.74 33.72
N GLY A 622 2.82 -1.82 33.82
CA GLY A 622 1.42 -1.79 34.28
C GLY A 622 0.39 -1.27 33.28
N ASN A 623 0.79 -0.90 32.05
CA ASN A 623 -0.08 -0.68 30.90
C ASN A 623 0.33 -1.60 29.74
N GLY A 624 -0.62 -2.38 29.23
CA GLY A 624 -0.31 -3.40 28.24
C GLY A 624 -0.65 -3.00 26.80
N ALA A 625 -1.27 -1.84 26.57
CA ALA A 625 -1.57 -1.39 25.21
C ALA A 625 -0.29 -0.93 24.48
N ARG A 626 -0.20 -1.21 23.18
CA ARG A 626 0.96 -0.89 22.34
C ARG A 626 0.56 -0.05 21.14
N ILE A 627 1.39 0.92 20.80
CA ILE A 627 1.26 1.78 19.62
C ILE A 627 2.25 1.27 18.58
N SER A 628 1.72 0.93 17.41
CA SER A 628 2.51 0.77 16.19
C SER A 628 2.31 2.01 15.33
N THR A 629 3.39 2.69 14.97
CA THR A 629 3.31 3.93 14.20
C THR A 629 3.63 3.69 12.74
N ASN A 630 2.95 4.41 11.85
CA ASN A 630 3.08 4.27 10.42
C ASN A 630 3.38 5.62 9.76
N GLY A 631 4.30 5.57 8.79
CA GLY A 631 4.90 6.76 8.22
C GLY A 631 5.75 7.53 9.24
N GLY A 632 6.38 8.61 8.75
CA GLY A 632 7.24 9.47 9.56
C GLY A 632 8.66 9.51 9.03
N TYR A 633 9.24 10.70 9.12
CA TYR A 633 10.55 10.98 8.56
C TYR A 633 11.45 11.63 9.59
N ALA A 634 12.67 11.11 9.70
CA ALA A 634 13.74 11.73 10.47
C ALA A 634 14.60 12.62 9.57
N ILE A 635 15.30 13.59 10.18
CA ILE A 635 16.25 14.44 9.47
C ILE A 635 17.66 14.05 9.89
N ASN A 636 18.51 13.76 8.91
CA ASN A 636 19.91 13.44 9.13
C ASN A 636 20.65 14.67 9.67
N ALA A 637 21.41 14.53 10.75
CA ALA A 637 22.20 15.63 11.31
C ALA A 637 23.27 16.15 10.30
N ALA A 638 23.67 15.33 9.33
CA ALA A 638 24.57 15.70 8.24
C ALA A 638 23.88 16.51 7.12
N ALA A 639 22.54 16.60 7.10
CA ALA A 639 21.80 17.33 6.08
C ALA A 639 22.28 18.79 5.98
N LYS A 640 22.53 19.25 4.75
CA LYS A 640 23.05 20.60 4.50
C LYS A 640 22.04 21.69 4.81
N ASN A 641 20.76 21.40 4.58
CA ASN A 641 19.67 22.36 4.71
C ASN A 641 18.52 21.77 5.54
N LYS A 642 18.72 21.76 6.87
CA LYS A 642 17.78 21.15 7.82
C LYS A 642 16.44 21.88 7.88
N ASP A 643 16.43 23.20 7.71
CA ASP A 643 15.18 23.97 7.65
C ASP A 643 14.33 23.53 6.46
N ALA A 644 14.94 23.31 5.29
CA ALA A 644 14.22 22.80 4.12
C ALA A 644 13.74 21.36 4.31
N CYS A 645 14.54 20.52 4.97
CA CYS A 645 14.13 19.17 5.34
C CYS A 645 12.93 19.20 6.30
N TRP A 646 12.92 20.12 7.27
CA TRP A 646 11.79 20.31 8.18
C TRP A 646 10.52 20.72 7.45
N GLU A 647 10.59 21.68 6.51
CA GLU A 647 9.41 22.05 5.70
C GLU A 647 8.84 20.85 4.93
N PHE A 648 9.69 19.95 4.44
CA PHE A 648 9.24 18.71 3.83
C PHE A 648 8.60 17.76 4.84
N VAL A 649 9.24 17.50 5.99
CA VAL A 649 8.67 16.66 7.07
C VAL A 649 7.32 17.22 7.53
N LYS A 650 7.22 18.53 7.75
CA LYS A 650 6.00 19.24 8.12
C LYS A 650 4.88 19.06 7.10
N SER A 651 5.21 18.97 5.82
CA SER A 651 4.21 18.74 4.77
C SER A 651 3.47 17.40 4.88
N PHE A 652 4.00 16.43 5.65
CA PHE A 652 3.32 15.16 5.96
C PHE A 652 2.45 15.17 7.21
N ILE A 653 2.78 16.06 8.15
CA ILE A 653 2.16 16.04 9.49
C ILE A 653 1.29 17.26 9.73
N SER A 654 1.11 18.11 8.71
CA SER A 654 0.26 19.30 8.78
C SER A 654 -1.22 18.95 8.64
N PRO A 655 -2.15 19.79 9.14
CA PRO A 655 -3.59 19.58 8.97
C PRO A 655 -4.06 19.36 7.52
N ASP A 656 -3.39 19.99 6.55
CA ASP A 656 -3.73 19.79 5.14
C ASP A 656 -3.28 18.42 4.60
N ALA A 657 -2.21 17.86 5.15
CA ALA A 657 -1.77 16.50 4.81
C ALA A 657 -2.82 15.46 5.23
N TYR A 658 -3.39 15.62 6.42
CA TYR A 658 -4.43 14.73 6.94
C TYR A 658 -5.76 14.81 6.19
N LYS A 659 -6.10 15.97 5.61
CA LYS A 659 -7.28 16.09 4.74
C LYS A 659 -7.09 15.38 3.40
N ALA A 660 -5.85 15.32 2.91
CA ALA A 660 -5.51 14.70 1.64
C ALA A 660 -5.13 13.21 1.78
N SER A 661 -4.97 12.70 3.01
CA SER A 661 -4.62 11.32 3.32
C SER A 661 -5.87 10.47 3.40
N ASN A 662 -5.82 9.30 2.77
CA ASN A 662 -6.87 8.27 2.87
C ASN A 662 -6.43 7.14 3.82
N THR A 663 -5.88 7.50 4.98
CA THR A 663 -5.35 6.53 5.93
C THR A 663 -6.48 5.80 6.66
N TRP A 664 -6.46 4.47 6.61
CA TRP A 664 -7.37 3.59 7.34
C TRP A 664 -6.95 3.37 8.81
N GLN A 665 -6.03 4.21 9.31
CA GLN A 665 -5.44 4.13 10.65
C GLN A 665 -5.74 5.40 11.45
N ILE A 666 -5.42 5.39 12.74
CA ILE A 666 -5.68 6.53 13.62
C ILE A 666 -4.70 7.66 13.24
N PRO A 667 -5.17 8.84 12.83
CA PRO A 667 -4.27 9.93 12.49
C PRO A 667 -3.55 10.45 13.74
N SER A 668 -2.25 10.72 13.63
CA SER A 668 -1.47 11.23 14.77
C SER A 668 -1.85 12.67 15.17
N LEU A 669 -2.43 13.44 14.25
CA LEU A 669 -3.00 14.77 14.52
C LEU A 669 -4.37 14.63 15.19
N ARG A 670 -4.49 15.12 16.43
CA ARG A 670 -5.71 14.99 17.25
C ARG A 670 -6.93 15.58 16.57
N SER A 671 -6.82 16.77 15.98
CA SER A 671 -7.97 17.42 15.31
C SER A 671 -8.49 16.64 14.10
N ALA A 672 -7.62 15.87 13.41
CA ALA A 672 -8.07 15.01 12.33
C ALA A 672 -8.85 13.80 12.88
N PHE A 673 -8.38 13.23 13.99
CA PHE A 673 -9.11 12.16 14.67
C PHE A 673 -10.44 12.64 15.26
N ASP A 674 -10.47 13.81 15.90
CA ASP A 674 -11.68 14.42 16.44
C ASP A 674 -12.73 14.63 15.33
N ALA A 675 -12.31 15.07 14.14
CA ALA A 675 -13.21 15.21 13.00
C ALA A 675 -13.78 13.86 12.51
N GLN A 676 -12.98 12.78 12.55
CA GLN A 676 -13.47 11.43 12.25
C GLN A 676 -14.49 10.96 13.30
N LEU A 677 -14.23 11.21 14.59
CA LEU A 677 -15.15 10.89 15.68
C LEU A 677 -16.46 11.68 15.59
N GLU A 678 -16.39 12.99 15.31
CA GLU A 678 -17.56 13.84 15.16
C GLU A 678 -18.50 13.32 14.06
N LYS A 679 -17.94 12.89 12.91
CA LYS A 679 -18.71 12.25 11.84
C LYS A 679 -19.32 10.92 12.31
N LEU A 680 -18.54 10.06 12.94
CA LEU A 680 -18.98 8.72 13.38
C LEU A 680 -20.06 8.77 14.48
N MET A 681 -20.09 9.83 15.29
CA MET A 681 -21.08 10.00 16.36
C MET A 681 -22.46 10.48 15.86
N VAL A 682 -22.62 10.84 14.58
CA VAL A 682 -23.92 11.25 14.03
C VAL A 682 -24.75 10.00 13.74
N PRO A 683 -25.88 9.77 14.44
CA PRO A 683 -26.72 8.62 14.17
C PRO A 683 -27.52 8.83 12.89
N GLU A 684 -27.37 7.90 11.95
CA GLU A 684 -28.33 7.75 10.87
C GLU A 684 -29.54 6.97 11.37
N THR A 685 -30.74 7.47 11.05
CA THR A 685 -31.98 6.81 11.43
C THR A 685 -32.91 6.63 10.24
N TYR A 686 -33.71 5.58 10.28
CA TYR A 686 -34.81 5.36 9.35
C TYR A 686 -36.09 5.01 10.12
N VAL A 687 -37.24 5.24 9.50
CA VAL A 687 -38.53 4.84 10.07
C VAL A 687 -38.91 3.50 9.46
N ASP A 688 -39.09 2.50 10.31
CA ASP A 688 -39.46 1.15 9.87
C ASP A 688 -40.92 1.06 9.39
N GLU A 689 -41.33 -0.12 8.89
CA GLU A 689 -42.70 -0.36 8.42
C GLU A 689 -43.79 -0.17 9.50
N ASN A 690 -43.39 -0.14 10.78
CA ASN A 690 -44.28 0.06 11.93
C ASN A 690 -44.36 1.55 12.34
N GLY A 691 -43.56 2.43 11.74
CA GLY A 691 -43.48 3.83 12.11
C GLY A 691 -42.54 4.12 13.28
N GLU A 692 -41.67 3.18 13.65
CA GLU A 692 -40.67 3.34 14.71
C GLU A 692 -39.33 3.79 14.12
N GLU A 693 -38.67 4.74 14.79
CA GLU A 693 -37.35 5.22 14.40
C GLU A 693 -36.28 4.22 14.85
N GLN A 694 -35.53 3.68 13.89
CA GLN A 694 -34.44 2.73 14.09
C GLN A 694 -33.12 3.39 13.70
N GLN A 695 -32.04 3.05 14.41
CA GLN A 695 -30.70 3.45 14.00
C GLN A 695 -30.20 2.53 12.88
N VAL A 696 -29.51 3.11 11.91
CA VAL A 696 -28.75 2.36 10.91
C VAL A 696 -27.41 2.01 11.54
N ALA A 697 -26.99 0.76 11.40
CA ALA A 697 -25.62 0.36 11.76
C ALA A 697 -24.64 1.14 10.87
N SER A 698 -23.64 1.77 11.48
CA SER A 698 -22.59 2.50 10.78
C SER A 698 -21.76 1.58 9.88
N ILE A 699 -21.55 0.33 10.31
CA ILE A 699 -20.83 -0.69 9.55
C ILE A 699 -21.19 -2.09 10.07
N GLY A 700 -21.16 -3.09 9.19
CA GLY A 700 -21.26 -4.50 9.55
C GLY A 700 -19.91 -5.21 9.41
N TYR A 701 -19.48 -5.93 10.45
CA TYR A 701 -18.28 -6.77 10.40
C TYR A 701 -18.67 -8.25 10.34
N GLY A 702 -18.18 -8.94 9.31
CA GLY A 702 -18.19 -10.41 9.27
C GLY A 702 -16.93 -10.95 9.94
N MET A 703 -17.08 -11.75 11.00
CA MET A 703 -15.96 -12.41 11.67
C MET A 703 -16.31 -13.87 11.91
N GLY A 704 -15.91 -14.71 10.97
CA GLY A 704 -16.30 -16.11 10.89
C GLY A 704 -17.80 -16.31 10.77
N ASN A 705 -18.36 -17.12 11.66
CA ASN A 705 -19.79 -17.44 11.68
C ASN A 705 -20.64 -16.34 12.34
N HIS A 706 -20.04 -15.19 12.68
CA HIS A 706 -20.70 -14.07 13.35
C HIS A 706 -20.71 -12.82 12.47
N THR A 707 -21.83 -12.08 12.55
CA THR A 707 -21.96 -10.73 12.00
C THR A 707 -22.20 -9.77 13.16
N PHE A 708 -21.41 -8.71 13.24
CA PHE A 708 -21.55 -7.65 14.23
C PHE A 708 -22.01 -6.37 13.56
N GLU A 709 -23.12 -5.82 14.02
CA GLU A 709 -23.57 -4.48 13.64
C GLU A 709 -22.98 -3.46 14.61
N ILE A 710 -22.27 -2.48 14.07
CA ILE A 710 -21.65 -1.43 14.86
C ILE A 710 -22.47 -0.16 14.74
N PHE A 711 -22.84 0.39 15.88
CA PHE A 711 -23.62 1.62 15.98
C PHE A 711 -22.72 2.80 16.35
N PRO A 712 -23.16 4.05 16.13
CA PRO A 712 -22.42 5.23 16.54
C PRO A 712 -21.94 5.15 18.00
N PRO A 713 -20.67 5.52 18.29
CA PRO A 713 -20.13 5.43 19.63
C PRO A 713 -20.83 6.40 20.59
N THR A 714 -20.93 5.99 21.85
CA THR A 714 -21.30 6.91 22.93
C THR A 714 -20.08 7.73 23.37
N GLN A 715 -20.31 8.82 24.11
CA GLN A 715 -19.20 9.57 24.71
C GLN A 715 -18.35 8.71 25.67
N GLU A 716 -18.97 7.74 26.37
CA GLU A 716 -18.23 6.81 27.24
C GLU A 716 -17.30 5.89 26.44
N ASP A 717 -17.73 5.46 25.25
CA ASP A 717 -16.88 4.68 24.34
C ASP A 717 -15.70 5.52 23.85
N VAL A 718 -15.94 6.78 23.45
CA VAL A 718 -14.90 7.72 23.02
C VAL A 718 -13.89 7.97 24.15
N ASP A 719 -14.37 8.28 25.35
CA ASP A 719 -13.50 8.56 26.50
C ASP A 719 -12.63 7.34 26.85
N ALA A 720 -13.20 6.13 26.80
CA ALA A 720 -12.47 4.89 27.06
C ALA A 720 -11.41 4.60 25.99
N PHE A 721 -11.71 4.85 24.71
CA PHE A 721 -10.74 4.67 23.63
C PHE A 721 -9.62 5.71 23.69
N MET A 722 -9.94 6.96 24.01
CA MET A 722 -8.93 8.02 24.21
C MET A 722 -8.03 7.71 25.41
N ASP A 723 -8.56 7.22 26.52
CA ASP A 723 -7.77 6.79 27.68
C ASP A 723 -6.84 5.62 27.31
N LEU A 724 -7.31 4.66 26.49
CA LEU A 724 -6.47 3.59 25.97
C LEU A 724 -5.29 4.15 25.15
N ILE A 725 -5.52 5.09 24.24
CA ILE A 725 -4.50 5.72 23.40
C ILE A 725 -3.49 6.51 24.24
N ASP A 726 -3.96 7.37 25.16
CA ASP A 726 -3.11 8.23 25.97
C ASP A 726 -2.23 7.40 26.94
N ASN A 727 -2.70 6.22 27.34
CA ASN A 727 -1.94 5.29 28.19
C ASN A 727 -1.19 4.21 27.41
N ALA A 728 -1.29 4.12 26.09
CA ALA A 728 -0.52 3.14 25.31
C ALA A 728 0.96 3.53 25.22
N ARG A 729 1.81 2.57 24.84
CA ARG A 729 3.27 2.71 24.74
C ARG A 729 3.79 2.20 23.41
N GLY A 730 4.94 2.69 22.98
CA GLY A 730 5.55 2.21 21.74
C GLY A 730 5.76 0.70 21.72
N SER A 731 5.49 0.11 20.57
CA SER A 731 5.94 -1.24 20.24
C SER A 731 7.46 -1.31 20.22
N ILE A 732 8.02 -2.45 20.65
CA ILE A 732 9.48 -2.63 20.69
C ILE A 732 9.91 -3.41 19.45
N ASN A 733 10.69 -2.77 18.59
CA ASN A 733 11.38 -3.44 17.51
C ASN A 733 12.56 -4.24 18.07
N TYR A 734 12.67 -5.50 17.68
CA TYR A 734 13.77 -6.37 18.06
C TYR A 734 14.69 -6.67 16.89
N ASP A 735 15.98 -6.85 17.19
CA ASP A 735 16.97 -7.26 16.19
C ASP A 735 16.67 -8.69 15.73
N GLN A 736 16.53 -8.89 14.41
CA GLN A 736 16.14 -10.17 13.80
C GLN A 736 17.18 -11.27 14.05
N PHE A 737 18.47 -10.93 14.11
CA PHE A 737 19.52 -11.91 14.41
C PHE A 737 19.45 -12.36 15.86
N ILE A 738 19.24 -11.41 16.77
CA ILE A 738 19.02 -11.72 18.19
C ILE A 738 17.76 -12.57 18.37
N TYR A 739 16.66 -12.25 17.69
CA TYR A 739 15.45 -13.06 17.73
C TYR A 739 15.68 -14.47 17.18
N GLY A 740 16.43 -14.63 16.09
CA GLY A 740 16.81 -15.93 15.56
C GLY A 740 17.61 -16.79 16.56
N ILE A 741 18.50 -16.18 17.35
CA ILE A 741 19.18 -16.87 18.46
C ILE A 741 18.17 -17.33 19.52
N ILE A 742 17.23 -16.46 19.90
CA ILE A 742 16.22 -16.77 20.91
C ILE A 742 15.33 -17.92 20.43
N GLU A 743 14.85 -17.87 19.18
CA GLU A 743 14.02 -18.89 18.55
C GLU A 743 14.70 -20.26 18.52
N GLU A 744 15.96 -20.33 18.07
CA GLU A 744 16.70 -21.59 17.99
C GLU A 744 16.83 -22.26 19.37
N GLU A 745 17.20 -21.48 20.37
CA GLU A 745 17.44 -21.98 21.73
C GLU A 745 16.14 -22.29 22.48
N ALA A 746 15.09 -21.48 22.27
CA ALA A 746 13.74 -21.71 22.79
C ALA A 746 13.11 -22.96 22.17
N GLY A 747 13.27 -23.20 20.87
CA GLY A 747 12.79 -24.41 20.20
C GLY A 747 13.33 -25.70 20.84
N ALA A 748 14.61 -25.71 21.19
CA ALA A 748 15.21 -26.86 21.88
C ALA A 748 14.75 -27.01 23.34
N PHE A 749 14.34 -25.93 24.02
CA PHE A 749 13.62 -26.01 25.30
C PHE A 749 12.19 -26.57 25.10
N PHE A 750 11.46 -26.05 24.12
CA PHE A 750 10.09 -26.47 23.82
C PHE A 750 9.99 -27.95 23.41
N ASP A 751 11.05 -28.52 22.83
CA ASP A 751 11.14 -29.95 22.52
C ASP A 751 11.63 -30.80 23.71
N GLY A 752 11.83 -30.20 24.89
CA GLY A 752 12.24 -30.88 26.11
C GLY A 752 13.73 -31.27 26.15
N GLY A 753 14.54 -30.72 25.23
CA GLY A 753 15.98 -31.00 25.12
C GLY A 753 16.84 -30.28 26.16
N LYS A 754 16.33 -29.19 26.76
CA LYS A 754 17.00 -28.43 27.83
C LYS A 754 15.97 -27.77 28.75
N THR A 755 16.39 -27.23 29.90
CA THR A 755 15.51 -26.44 30.78
C THR A 755 15.41 -25.00 30.29
N ALA A 756 14.38 -24.24 30.73
CA ALA A 756 14.25 -22.82 30.37
C ALA A 756 15.47 -22.01 30.84
N GLN A 757 16.02 -22.34 32.01
CA GLN A 757 17.24 -21.73 32.55
C GLN A 757 18.48 -22.05 31.69
N ASP A 758 18.61 -23.28 31.21
CA ASP A 758 19.71 -23.65 30.31
C ASP A 758 19.59 -22.93 28.96
N ALA A 759 18.37 -22.80 28.41
CA ALA A 759 18.12 -22.01 27.19
C ALA A 759 18.50 -20.55 27.39
N ALA A 760 18.01 -19.91 28.46
CA ALA A 760 18.31 -18.53 28.80
C ALA A 760 19.82 -18.28 28.95
N ALA A 761 20.55 -19.21 29.57
CA ALA A 761 22.00 -19.11 29.72
C ALA A 761 22.76 -19.18 28.37
N VAL A 762 22.31 -20.00 27.42
CA VAL A 762 22.92 -20.08 26.08
C VAL A 762 22.57 -18.84 25.26
N ILE A 763 21.31 -18.40 25.28
CA ILE A 763 20.83 -17.17 24.64
C ILE A 763 21.66 -15.97 25.10
N GLN A 764 21.80 -15.79 26.43
CA GLN A 764 22.66 -14.77 27.03
C GLN A 764 24.08 -14.78 26.45
N SER A 765 24.72 -15.95 26.42
CA SER A 765 26.11 -16.07 25.93
C SER A 765 26.25 -15.74 24.46
N ARG A 766 25.32 -16.19 23.62
CA ARG A 766 25.35 -15.97 22.16
C ARG A 766 25.08 -14.50 21.82
N ILE A 767 24.07 -13.90 22.44
CA ILE A 767 23.74 -12.49 22.22
C ILE A 767 24.84 -11.58 22.73
N GLN A 768 25.43 -11.85 23.91
CA GLN A 768 26.55 -11.06 24.40
C GLN A 768 27.73 -11.10 23.43
N THR A 769 28.03 -12.26 22.84
CA THR A 769 29.08 -12.39 21.82
C THR A 769 28.75 -11.54 20.59
N TYR A 770 27.50 -11.54 20.14
CA TYR A 770 27.05 -10.70 19.03
C TYR A 770 27.19 -9.20 19.32
N LEU A 771 26.82 -8.76 20.52
CA LEU A 771 27.00 -7.37 20.95
C LEU A 771 28.49 -6.98 20.98
N ASP A 772 29.34 -7.82 21.55
CA ASP A 772 30.80 -7.61 21.61
C ASP A 772 31.46 -7.50 20.22
N GLU A 773 30.88 -8.14 19.19
CA GLU A 773 31.39 -8.12 17.81
C GLU A 773 30.91 -6.91 16.99
N ASN A 774 29.85 -6.22 17.42
CA ASN A 774 29.20 -5.12 16.69
C ASN A 774 29.35 -3.72 17.34
N ASP A 775 30.12 -3.64 18.43
CA ASP A 775 30.47 -2.40 19.17
C ASP A 775 31.35 -1.42 18.38
#